data_AF-A0A1Z2L5A7-F1
#
_entry.id   AF-A0A1Z2L5A7-F1
#
_cell.length_a   1.000
_cell.length_b   1.000
_cell.length_c   1.000
_cell.angle_alpha   90.00
_cell.angle_beta   90.00
_cell.angle_gamma   90.00
#
_symmetry.space_group_name_H-M   'P 1'
#
loop_
_entity.id
_entity.type
_entity.pdbx_description
1 polymer ?
#
loop_
_entity_poly.entity_id
_entity_poly.type
_entity_poly.pdbx_seq_one_letter_code
_entity_poly.pdbx_strand_id
1 'polypeptide(L)'
;MQNAYGIGGTIRSTFNVAGALAARHDVEIVSIHRTGGTPKLPLDRKVKLVHLIDQRADTGADRDNPLLQQDSAHIPPVEAKGAHFSALTDKRVAEHLARTDADVVIATRPGLVMYLAEFGQDRYLRIGQEHRIYGTHEPNIRAAQDLAIPHLDAHTAVSDADAATHREHFPDVKTKLIALPNGVPASEVEPSDGSAKLVVAAGRLIPVKRYDLLVKAWATVAATRPDWKLRIYGRGPQQAKLREQIDQLGLNDQITLMGAHSPIETEWAKGSIAAVTSREESFGMTIVEAMNCGVPVVATDCPHGPGEIISDGHDGLLVTNLDSDAIAKGLLKLIEDDELRRAMGRAALVSAERYHPDAIARRYEELIASLGGDTGATTAKAPAGADAQAEPKPAPVPLSKMLRRTAGKILRPLRRGVAKPATPPVKAALKEIVRKPLRCTASCRVDADGNIVVSVDRKGLSGDKLSLTVTRRKEGKPVAVPLKAPATPKGPWTAVLDRRELKLGEGRWDLHVVRGEDGARRRVVSHLAEGRGLVELEPLTGAPFTWWVPYPTVDGFLALRAWHRTAHAEARAVRQDKTTLTVEGTLHGTEFTADSNPVVVGTPRVDTAEKLTAEVTVVDESSFTVTLPYDKIRASRSVGDEGTIWDLALRLTPDGEPIKIARLIGDIVDRNKTDLYPTVDGVKPYFTVNSDLAVSVPAS
;
A
#
# COMPACT_ATOMS: atom_id res chain seq x y z
N MET A 1 4.64 -23.09 -2.94
CA MET A 1 5.19 -22.02 -2.06
C MET A 1 5.10 -22.42 -0.59
N GLN A 2 5.85 -21.78 0.31
CA GLN A 2 5.91 -22.21 1.72
C GLN A 2 4.64 -21.88 2.54
N ASN A 3 4.19 -20.62 2.49
CA ASN A 3 3.04 -20.18 3.28
C ASN A 3 2.31 -19.01 2.59
N ALA A 4 1.12 -19.29 2.05
CA ALA A 4 0.25 -18.32 1.37
C ALA A 4 -0.47 -17.31 2.30
N TYR A 5 -0.33 -17.46 3.62
CA TYR A 5 -1.07 -16.70 4.64
C TYR A 5 -0.24 -15.56 5.27
N GLY A 6 0.99 -15.35 4.80
CA GLY A 6 1.86 -14.23 5.16
C GLY A 6 1.62 -12.96 4.33
N ILE A 7 2.57 -12.01 4.42
CA ILE A 7 2.57 -10.71 3.70
C ILE A 7 3.93 -10.37 3.06
N GLY A 8 4.82 -11.35 2.92
CA GLY A 8 6.18 -11.16 2.40
C GLY A 8 6.22 -10.95 0.88
N GLY A 9 7.30 -10.34 0.37
CA GLY A 9 7.46 -9.99 -1.04
C GLY A 9 7.23 -11.16 -2.01
N THR A 10 7.88 -12.29 -1.76
CA THR A 10 7.70 -13.55 -2.52
C THR A 10 6.24 -14.02 -2.58
N ILE A 11 5.45 -13.81 -1.53
CA ILE A 11 4.02 -14.17 -1.54
C ILE A 11 3.26 -13.20 -2.45
N ARG A 12 3.54 -11.88 -2.34
CA ARG A 12 2.96 -10.85 -3.20
C ARG A 12 3.27 -11.11 -4.67
N SER A 13 4.52 -11.29 -5.05
CA SER A 13 4.90 -11.52 -6.45
C SER A 13 4.39 -12.85 -7.01
N THR A 14 4.40 -13.93 -6.22
CA THR A 14 3.77 -15.20 -6.64
C THR A 14 2.26 -15.03 -6.86
N PHE A 15 1.55 -14.33 -5.96
CA PHE A 15 0.11 -14.08 -6.11
C PHE A 15 -0.19 -13.23 -7.36
N ASN A 16 0.61 -12.20 -7.60
CA ASN A 16 0.47 -11.31 -8.75
C ASN A 16 0.62 -12.09 -10.07
N VAL A 17 1.71 -12.85 -10.22
CA VAL A 17 1.99 -13.63 -11.44
C VAL A 17 1.00 -14.79 -11.60
N ALA A 18 0.61 -15.47 -10.52
CA ALA A 18 -0.41 -16.51 -10.55
C ALA A 18 -1.78 -15.97 -11.01
N GLY A 19 -2.17 -14.77 -10.57
CA GLY A 19 -3.40 -14.11 -11.02
C GLY A 19 -3.37 -13.75 -12.52
N ALA A 20 -2.23 -13.31 -13.04
CA ALA A 20 -2.05 -13.03 -14.46
C ALA A 20 -2.01 -14.31 -15.31
N LEU A 21 -1.30 -15.36 -14.88
CA LEU A 21 -1.33 -16.67 -15.54
C LEU A 21 -2.76 -17.25 -15.54
N ALA A 22 -3.51 -17.10 -14.45
CA ALA A 22 -4.91 -17.51 -14.37
C ALA A 22 -5.85 -16.72 -15.32
N ALA A 23 -5.38 -15.67 -16.00
CA ALA A 23 -6.13 -15.10 -17.11
C ALA A 23 -6.30 -16.13 -18.26
N ARG A 24 -5.31 -17.02 -18.45
CA ARG A 24 -5.13 -17.88 -19.63
C ARG A 24 -5.01 -19.38 -19.32
N HIS A 25 -4.51 -19.75 -18.14
CA HIS A 25 -4.24 -21.13 -17.70
C HIS A 25 -5.02 -21.51 -16.43
N ASP A 26 -5.13 -22.81 -16.14
CA ASP A 26 -5.58 -23.28 -14.81
C ASP A 26 -4.40 -23.25 -13.83
N VAL A 27 -4.52 -22.46 -12.75
CA VAL A 27 -3.40 -22.19 -11.82
C VAL A 27 -3.73 -22.62 -10.40
N GLU A 28 -2.92 -23.52 -9.83
CA GLU A 28 -2.95 -23.88 -8.42
C GLU A 28 -1.73 -23.32 -7.66
N ILE A 29 -1.99 -22.58 -6.59
CA ILE A 29 -1.01 -22.30 -5.55
C ILE A 29 -1.09 -23.40 -4.50
N VAL A 30 -0.05 -24.21 -4.43
CA VAL A 30 0.19 -25.16 -3.34
C VAL A 30 0.93 -24.43 -2.21
N SER A 31 0.27 -24.25 -1.07
CA SER A 31 0.91 -23.78 0.17
C SER A 31 1.36 -24.98 0.99
N ILE A 32 2.62 -25.04 1.44
CA ILE A 32 3.03 -26.09 2.39
C ILE A 32 2.21 -25.98 3.67
N HIS A 33 2.27 -24.82 4.33
CA HIS A 33 1.58 -24.57 5.58
C HIS A 33 0.31 -23.76 5.38
N ARG A 34 -0.74 -24.11 6.11
CA ARG A 34 -1.90 -23.27 6.40
C ARG A 34 -1.82 -22.79 7.84
N THR A 35 -1.55 -21.50 7.99
CA THR A 35 -1.50 -20.79 9.28
C THR A 35 -2.62 -19.76 9.43
N GLY A 36 -3.67 -19.84 8.60
CA GLY A 36 -4.79 -18.89 8.61
C GLY A 36 -6.05 -19.40 7.91
N GLY A 37 -7.18 -18.73 8.16
CA GLY A 37 -8.45 -19.04 7.49
C GLY A 37 -8.41 -18.70 6.00
N THR A 38 -7.96 -17.47 5.69
CA THR A 38 -7.79 -16.88 4.36
C THR A 38 -6.42 -16.19 4.25
N PRO A 39 -5.86 -16.00 3.03
CA PRO A 39 -4.68 -15.15 2.81
C PRO A 39 -4.84 -13.73 3.33
N LYS A 40 -3.71 -13.05 3.59
CA LYS A 40 -3.66 -11.63 4.00
C LYS A 40 -3.43 -10.66 2.84
N LEU A 41 -2.95 -11.16 1.70
CA LEU A 41 -2.84 -10.42 0.45
C LEU A 41 -4.00 -10.80 -0.48
N PRO A 42 -4.46 -9.92 -1.38
CA PRO A 42 -5.45 -10.26 -2.40
C PRO A 42 -4.95 -11.39 -3.30
N LEU A 43 -5.81 -12.37 -3.56
CA LEU A 43 -5.57 -13.46 -4.51
C LEU A 43 -6.72 -13.46 -5.53
N ASP A 44 -6.41 -13.65 -6.81
CA ASP A 44 -7.46 -13.74 -7.83
C ASP A 44 -8.33 -14.99 -7.63
N ARG A 45 -9.62 -14.87 -7.94
CA ARG A 45 -10.62 -15.91 -7.68
C ARG A 45 -10.54 -17.11 -8.62
N LYS A 46 -9.81 -17.00 -9.73
CA LYS A 46 -9.49 -18.13 -10.60
C LYS A 46 -8.34 -18.98 -10.06
N VAL A 47 -7.45 -18.41 -9.25
CA VAL A 47 -6.31 -19.14 -8.69
C VAL A 47 -6.82 -20.08 -7.58
N LYS A 48 -6.66 -21.38 -7.80
CA LYS A 48 -6.97 -22.42 -6.82
C LYS A 48 -5.90 -22.36 -5.71
N LEU A 49 -6.30 -22.27 -4.45
CA LEU A 49 -5.38 -22.30 -3.31
C LEU A 49 -5.61 -23.56 -2.48
N VAL A 50 -4.61 -24.42 -2.41
CA VAL A 50 -4.60 -25.64 -1.57
C VAL A 50 -3.51 -25.55 -0.51
N HIS A 51 -3.59 -26.44 0.49
CA HIS A 51 -2.57 -26.56 1.53
C HIS A 51 -2.23 -28.02 1.82
N LEU A 52 -0.95 -28.29 2.11
CA LEU A 52 -0.49 -29.65 2.43
C LEU A 52 -0.55 -29.95 3.94
N ILE A 53 -0.30 -28.96 4.80
CA ILE A 53 -0.26 -29.11 6.27
C ILE A 53 -1.10 -27.99 6.91
N ASP A 54 -2.00 -28.33 7.85
CA ASP A 54 -2.87 -27.38 8.54
C ASP A 54 -2.53 -27.22 10.04
N GLN A 55 -1.83 -26.13 10.36
CA GLN A 55 -1.32 -25.79 11.69
C GLN A 55 -1.98 -24.51 12.25
N ARG A 56 -3.25 -24.24 11.89
CA ARG A 56 -4.04 -23.18 12.57
C ARG A 56 -4.17 -23.52 14.06
N ALA A 57 -3.78 -22.59 14.95
CA ALA A 57 -3.66 -22.81 16.39
C ALA A 57 -4.83 -23.61 17.02
N ASP A 58 -6.07 -23.19 16.76
CA ASP A 58 -7.27 -23.79 17.36
C ASP A 58 -7.94 -24.84 16.46
N THR A 59 -7.72 -24.79 15.14
CA THR A 59 -8.54 -25.49 14.12
C THR A 59 -7.74 -26.26 13.07
N GLY A 60 -6.42 -26.35 13.22
CA GLY A 60 -5.54 -27.12 12.36
C GLY A 60 -5.67 -28.62 12.63
N ALA A 61 -5.77 -29.41 11.55
CA ALA A 61 -5.91 -30.85 11.61
C ALA A 61 -4.59 -31.58 11.89
N ASP A 62 -3.45 -30.93 11.69
CA ASP A 62 -2.13 -31.56 11.73
C ASP A 62 -1.27 -31.15 12.93
N ARG A 63 -1.75 -30.25 13.80
CA ARG A 63 -0.92 -29.62 14.85
C ARG A 63 -0.24 -30.63 15.78
N ASP A 64 -0.92 -31.75 16.07
CA ASP A 64 -0.48 -32.81 16.98
C ASP A 64 0.19 -33.99 16.23
N ASN A 65 0.46 -33.84 14.93
CA ASN A 65 1.09 -34.89 14.13
C ASN A 65 2.57 -35.03 14.53
N PRO A 66 3.04 -36.21 15.00
CA PRO A 66 4.39 -36.37 15.52
C PRO A 66 5.48 -36.12 14.48
N LEU A 67 5.17 -36.25 13.19
CA LEU A 67 6.10 -35.96 12.09
C LEU A 67 6.40 -34.46 11.93
N LEU A 68 5.69 -33.55 12.62
CA LEU A 68 6.06 -32.13 12.73
C LEU A 68 7.20 -31.87 13.71
N GLN A 69 7.44 -32.78 14.66
CA GLN A 69 8.49 -32.68 15.68
C GLN A 69 9.76 -33.46 15.26
N GLN A 70 9.79 -33.97 14.03
CA GLN A 70 10.91 -34.69 13.44
C GLN A 70 11.50 -33.81 12.33
N ASP A 71 12.83 -33.65 12.37
CA ASP A 71 13.56 -32.88 11.36
C ASP A 71 13.34 -33.46 9.94
N SER A 72 13.50 -32.61 8.93
CA SER A 72 13.48 -33.06 7.53
C SER A 72 14.71 -33.92 7.23
N ALA A 73 14.52 -35.00 6.48
CA ALA A 73 15.61 -35.82 5.97
C ALA A 73 16.26 -35.24 4.69
N HIS A 74 15.62 -34.25 4.06
CA HIS A 74 16.01 -33.72 2.74
C HIS A 74 16.44 -32.24 2.77
N ILE A 75 16.04 -31.47 3.78
CA ILE A 75 16.30 -30.02 3.87
C ILE A 75 17.33 -29.70 4.97
N PRO A 76 18.41 -28.93 4.68
CA PRO A 76 19.42 -28.57 5.69
C PRO A 76 18.81 -27.93 6.96
N PRO A 77 19.26 -28.28 8.18
CA PRO A 77 18.63 -27.85 9.43
C PRO A 77 18.41 -26.33 9.60
N VAL A 78 19.25 -25.50 8.97
CA VAL A 78 19.12 -24.03 9.02
C VAL A 78 17.90 -23.55 8.22
N GLU A 79 17.69 -24.06 7.00
CA GLU A 79 16.51 -23.78 6.19
C GLU A 79 15.27 -24.48 6.77
N ALA A 80 15.43 -25.72 7.27
CA ALA A 80 14.34 -26.45 7.92
C ALA A 80 13.76 -25.68 9.12
N LYS A 81 14.61 -25.21 10.02
CA LYS A 81 14.21 -24.38 11.17
C LYS A 81 13.72 -22.98 10.76
N GLY A 82 14.31 -22.39 9.71
CA GLY A 82 13.96 -21.06 9.21
C GLY A 82 12.67 -20.98 8.38
N ALA A 83 12.15 -22.13 7.91
CA ALA A 83 10.97 -22.22 7.05
C ALA A 83 9.89 -23.22 7.55
N HIS A 84 10.19 -23.96 8.62
CA HIS A 84 9.37 -25.04 9.21
C HIS A 84 9.23 -26.31 8.34
N PHE A 85 10.29 -26.71 7.65
CA PHE A 85 10.35 -28.06 7.06
C PHE A 85 10.51 -29.14 8.15
N SER A 86 9.95 -30.32 7.91
CA SER A 86 9.83 -31.43 8.86
C SER A 86 9.60 -32.74 8.10
N ALA A 87 9.70 -33.90 8.78
CA ALA A 87 9.37 -35.20 8.17
C ALA A 87 7.92 -35.27 7.63
N LEU A 88 6.97 -34.52 8.21
CA LEU A 88 5.61 -34.41 7.66
C LEU A 88 5.62 -33.67 6.32
N THR A 89 6.48 -32.65 6.20
CA THR A 89 6.63 -31.85 5.00
C THR A 89 7.24 -32.67 3.88
N ASP A 90 8.32 -33.41 4.15
CA ASP A 90 8.96 -34.33 3.21
C ASP A 90 7.93 -35.27 2.60
N LYS A 91 7.20 -35.99 3.48
CA LYS A 91 6.15 -36.94 3.08
C LYS A 91 5.07 -36.29 2.21
N ARG A 92 4.51 -35.15 2.63
CA ARG A 92 3.37 -34.56 1.92
C ARG A 92 3.74 -33.84 0.63
N VAL A 93 4.96 -33.31 0.53
CA VAL A 93 5.48 -32.76 -0.72
C VAL A 93 5.74 -33.89 -1.73
N ALA A 94 6.39 -34.97 -1.32
CA ALA A 94 6.55 -36.17 -2.15
C ALA A 94 5.19 -36.74 -2.60
N GLU A 95 4.25 -36.95 -1.68
CA GLU A 95 2.90 -37.44 -1.98
C GLU A 95 2.10 -36.50 -2.91
N HIS A 96 2.40 -35.20 -2.95
CA HIS A 96 1.76 -34.26 -3.87
C HIS A 96 2.45 -34.27 -5.25
N LEU A 97 3.77 -34.13 -5.30
CA LEU A 97 4.56 -34.12 -6.55
C LEU A 97 4.45 -35.45 -7.32
N ALA A 98 4.32 -36.57 -6.62
CA ALA A 98 4.05 -37.88 -7.24
C ALA A 98 2.68 -37.96 -7.93
N ARG A 99 1.68 -37.16 -7.52
CA ARG A 99 0.28 -37.25 -7.98
C ARG A 99 -0.26 -36.05 -8.76
N THR A 100 0.42 -34.90 -8.75
CA THR A 100 -0.05 -33.69 -9.44
C THR A 100 -0.19 -33.88 -10.95
N ASP A 101 -1.26 -33.33 -11.51
CA ASP A 101 -1.66 -33.35 -12.92
C ASP A 101 -1.24 -32.10 -13.70
N ALA A 102 -0.54 -31.15 -13.06
CA ALA A 102 -0.03 -29.95 -13.70
C ALA A 102 1.18 -30.23 -14.62
N ASP A 103 1.21 -29.57 -15.80
CA ASP A 103 2.27 -29.67 -16.81
C ASP A 103 3.58 -28.95 -16.40
N VAL A 104 3.49 -28.02 -15.44
CA VAL A 104 4.61 -27.19 -14.96
C VAL A 104 4.49 -27.02 -13.44
N VAL A 105 5.59 -27.22 -12.71
CA VAL A 105 5.67 -27.04 -11.25
C VAL A 105 6.74 -26.01 -10.91
N ILE A 106 6.36 -24.96 -10.16
CA ILE A 106 7.23 -23.82 -9.81
C ILE A 106 7.53 -23.79 -8.30
N ALA A 107 8.80 -23.93 -7.93
CA ALA A 107 9.29 -23.94 -6.55
C ALA A 107 9.95 -22.60 -6.15
N THR A 108 9.32 -21.86 -5.24
CA THR A 108 9.60 -20.43 -4.98
C THR A 108 10.50 -20.14 -3.75
N ARG A 109 11.44 -21.03 -3.41
CA ARG A 109 12.37 -20.96 -2.25
C ARG A 109 13.35 -22.15 -2.29
N PRO A 110 14.62 -22.06 -1.80
CA PRO A 110 15.58 -23.17 -1.83
C PRO A 110 15.06 -24.51 -1.30
N GLY A 111 14.44 -24.56 -0.12
CA GLY A 111 13.93 -25.83 0.41
C GLY A 111 12.83 -26.47 -0.46
N LEU A 112 12.08 -25.67 -1.23
CA LEU A 112 11.13 -26.19 -2.22
C LEU A 112 11.80 -26.62 -3.52
N VAL A 113 12.90 -25.96 -3.89
CA VAL A 113 13.72 -26.34 -5.04
C VAL A 113 14.40 -27.68 -4.79
N MET A 114 14.92 -27.92 -3.58
CA MET A 114 15.46 -29.21 -3.15
C MET A 114 14.43 -30.33 -3.28
N TYR A 115 13.20 -30.14 -2.78
CA TYR A 115 12.13 -31.13 -2.98
C TYR A 115 11.70 -31.31 -4.44
N LEU A 116 11.76 -30.27 -5.27
CA LEU A 116 11.37 -30.35 -6.69
C LEU A 116 12.43 -31.08 -7.53
N ALA A 117 13.71 -31.00 -7.14
CA ALA A 117 14.78 -31.81 -7.68
C ALA A 117 14.65 -33.29 -7.26
N GLU A 118 14.44 -33.55 -5.97
CA GLU A 118 14.38 -34.90 -5.38
C GLU A 118 13.11 -35.69 -5.77
N PHE A 119 11.93 -35.06 -5.63
CA PHE A 119 10.63 -35.71 -5.84
C PHE A 119 9.95 -35.31 -7.15
N GLY A 120 10.62 -34.52 -7.99
CA GLY A 120 10.17 -34.15 -9.32
C GLY A 120 9.96 -35.36 -10.23
N GLN A 121 9.18 -35.20 -11.30
CA GLN A 121 8.78 -36.29 -12.19
C GLN A 121 8.84 -35.80 -13.62
N ASP A 122 9.43 -36.57 -14.54
CA ASP A 122 9.66 -36.16 -15.95
C ASP A 122 8.37 -35.98 -16.80
N ARG A 123 7.19 -36.06 -16.19
CA ARG A 123 5.90 -35.74 -16.82
C ARG A 123 5.55 -34.25 -16.80
N TYR A 124 6.31 -33.41 -16.08
CA TYR A 124 6.11 -31.96 -15.98
C TYR A 124 7.43 -31.22 -15.92
N LEU A 125 7.42 -29.94 -16.31
CA LEU A 125 8.59 -29.07 -16.21
C LEU A 125 8.83 -28.64 -14.75
N ARG A 126 10.04 -28.88 -14.26
CA ARG A 126 10.55 -28.48 -12.94
C ARG A 126 11.21 -27.11 -13.05
N ILE A 127 10.57 -26.08 -12.51
CA ILE A 127 11.11 -24.70 -12.49
C ILE A 127 11.39 -24.28 -11.05
N GLY A 128 12.66 -24.03 -10.72
CA GLY A 128 13.03 -23.34 -9.49
C GLY A 128 12.95 -21.81 -9.67
N GLN A 129 12.61 -21.08 -8.61
CA GLN A 129 12.69 -19.62 -8.55
C GLN A 129 13.30 -19.17 -7.23
N GLU A 130 14.37 -18.38 -7.32
CA GLU A 130 15.01 -17.69 -6.20
C GLU A 130 14.52 -16.22 -6.09
N HIS A 131 14.46 -15.71 -4.86
CA HIS A 131 14.01 -14.35 -4.51
C HIS A 131 15.09 -13.53 -3.77
N ARG A 132 16.28 -14.10 -3.57
CA ARG A 132 17.44 -13.51 -2.91
C ARG A 132 18.65 -13.52 -3.86
N ILE A 133 19.67 -12.73 -3.55
CA ILE A 133 20.96 -12.82 -4.25
C ILE A 133 21.64 -14.13 -3.82
N TYR A 134 22.12 -14.92 -4.78
CA TYR A 134 22.77 -16.22 -4.63
C TYR A 134 23.80 -16.27 -3.49
N GLY A 135 24.75 -15.34 -3.48
CA GLY A 135 25.81 -15.25 -2.46
C GLY A 135 25.32 -14.97 -1.03
N THR A 136 24.04 -14.64 -0.81
CA THR A 136 23.50 -14.28 0.51
C THR A 136 22.89 -15.46 1.28
N HIS A 137 22.91 -16.66 0.72
CA HIS A 137 22.49 -17.88 1.43
C HIS A 137 23.58 -18.37 2.39
N GLU A 138 23.14 -18.98 3.50
CA GLU A 138 24.04 -19.66 4.43
C GLU A 138 24.73 -20.84 3.69
N PRO A 139 26.03 -21.11 3.93
CA PRO A 139 26.81 -22.06 3.12
C PRO A 139 26.19 -23.45 2.91
N ASN A 140 25.53 -24.03 3.90
CA ASN A 140 24.90 -25.35 3.78
C ASN A 140 23.60 -25.29 2.98
N ILE A 141 22.82 -24.21 3.11
CA ILE A 141 21.64 -23.96 2.27
C ILE A 141 22.06 -23.81 0.81
N ARG A 142 23.13 -23.04 0.54
CA ARG A 142 23.67 -22.85 -0.82
C ARG A 142 24.20 -24.18 -1.39
N ALA A 143 25.04 -24.91 -0.67
CA ALA A 143 25.57 -26.19 -1.15
C ALA A 143 24.46 -27.21 -1.51
N ALA A 144 23.35 -27.25 -0.75
CA ALA A 144 22.21 -28.10 -1.08
C ALA A 144 21.37 -27.57 -2.28
N GLN A 145 21.36 -26.25 -2.50
CA GLN A 145 20.74 -25.62 -3.67
C GLN A 145 21.57 -25.85 -4.94
N ASP A 146 22.90 -25.77 -4.84
CA ASP A 146 23.85 -26.08 -5.92
C ASP A 146 23.71 -27.52 -6.41
N LEU A 147 23.47 -28.47 -5.50
CA LEU A 147 23.18 -29.87 -5.83
C LEU A 147 21.80 -30.05 -6.47
N ALA A 148 20.80 -29.24 -6.08
CA ALA A 148 19.44 -29.35 -6.59
C ALA A 148 19.23 -28.73 -7.99
N ILE A 149 19.91 -27.61 -8.29
CA ILE A 149 19.74 -26.84 -9.53
C ILE A 149 19.89 -27.72 -10.80
N PRO A 150 20.93 -28.57 -10.95
CA PRO A 150 21.13 -29.41 -12.14
C PRO A 150 20.03 -30.44 -12.46
N HIS A 151 19.11 -30.69 -11.52
CA HIS A 151 17.99 -31.62 -11.70
C HIS A 151 16.68 -30.92 -12.10
N LEU A 152 16.73 -29.61 -12.35
CA LEU A 152 15.60 -28.81 -12.82
C LEU A 152 15.70 -28.58 -14.34
N ASP A 153 14.54 -28.36 -14.97
CA ASP A 153 14.48 -27.95 -16.37
C ASP A 153 14.80 -26.45 -16.51
N ALA A 154 14.45 -25.63 -15.50
CA ALA A 154 14.93 -24.26 -15.36
C ALA A 154 15.13 -23.82 -13.90
N HIS A 155 16.01 -22.84 -13.67
CA HIS A 155 16.12 -22.10 -12.41
C HIS A 155 16.13 -20.60 -12.70
N THR A 156 15.28 -19.84 -12.01
CA THR A 156 15.06 -18.43 -12.32
C THR A 156 15.43 -17.50 -11.17
N ALA A 157 16.23 -16.48 -11.47
CA ALA A 157 16.54 -15.40 -10.56
C ALA A 157 15.59 -14.22 -10.81
N VAL A 158 15.50 -13.28 -9.86
CA VAL A 158 14.65 -12.08 -9.97
C VAL A 158 15.35 -10.86 -10.58
N SER A 159 16.62 -11.01 -10.96
CA SER A 159 17.47 -10.01 -11.63
C SER A 159 18.44 -10.66 -12.61
N ASP A 160 18.83 -9.93 -13.67
CA ASP A 160 19.76 -10.37 -14.70
C ASP A 160 21.20 -10.54 -14.17
N ALA A 161 21.63 -9.70 -13.22
CA ALA A 161 22.93 -9.86 -12.56
C ALA A 161 23.03 -11.16 -11.74
N ASP A 162 21.95 -11.56 -11.06
CA ASP A 162 21.92 -12.79 -10.27
C ASP A 162 21.77 -14.03 -11.18
N ALA A 163 21.04 -13.90 -12.29
CA ALA A 163 21.01 -14.91 -13.36
C ALA A 163 22.36 -15.06 -14.10
N ALA A 164 23.19 -14.02 -14.16
CA ALA A 164 24.57 -14.10 -14.64
C ALA A 164 25.45 -14.86 -13.64
N THR A 165 25.37 -14.49 -12.35
CA THR A 165 26.10 -15.16 -11.26
C THR A 165 25.83 -16.67 -11.23
N HIS A 166 24.58 -17.10 -11.40
CA HIS A 166 24.24 -18.52 -11.53
C HIS A 166 24.90 -19.17 -12.78
N ARG A 167 24.89 -18.52 -13.95
CA ARG A 167 25.52 -19.06 -15.18
C ARG A 167 27.04 -19.18 -15.07
N GLU A 168 27.69 -18.28 -14.33
CA GLU A 168 29.13 -18.35 -14.06
C GLU A 168 29.50 -19.49 -13.11
N HIS A 169 28.63 -19.81 -12.13
CA HIS A 169 28.85 -20.90 -11.17
C HIS A 169 28.45 -22.28 -11.73
N PHE A 170 27.53 -22.34 -12.71
CA PHE A 170 27.04 -23.58 -13.34
C PHE A 170 27.21 -23.57 -14.88
N PRO A 171 28.43 -23.48 -15.44
CA PRO A 171 28.64 -23.27 -16.88
C PRO A 171 28.19 -24.43 -17.77
N ASP A 172 28.30 -25.68 -17.30
CA ASP A 172 28.01 -26.90 -18.08
C ASP A 172 26.61 -27.50 -17.80
N VAL A 173 25.74 -26.77 -17.10
CA VAL A 173 24.42 -27.29 -16.69
C VAL A 173 23.40 -27.24 -17.83
N LYS A 174 22.55 -28.26 -17.94
CA LYS A 174 21.44 -28.30 -18.92
C LYS A 174 20.24 -27.44 -18.50
N THR A 175 20.08 -27.23 -17.20
CA THR A 175 19.04 -26.40 -16.59
C THR A 175 19.09 -24.97 -17.14
N LYS A 176 17.97 -24.46 -17.63
CA LYS A 176 17.93 -23.08 -18.16
C LYS A 176 17.99 -22.05 -17.02
N LEU A 177 19.11 -21.33 -16.94
CA LEU A 177 19.36 -20.26 -15.97
C LEU A 177 19.01 -18.90 -16.58
N ILE A 178 18.02 -18.19 -16.02
CA ILE A 178 17.43 -16.99 -16.62
C ILE A 178 16.80 -16.04 -15.58
N ALA A 179 16.74 -14.74 -15.87
CA ALA A 179 16.00 -13.79 -15.04
C ALA A 179 14.51 -13.77 -15.35
N LEU A 180 13.67 -13.87 -14.33
CA LEU A 180 12.24 -13.56 -14.36
C LEU A 180 11.90 -12.58 -13.22
N PRO A 181 11.86 -11.26 -13.52
CA PRO A 181 11.54 -10.21 -12.55
C PRO A 181 10.21 -10.40 -11.81
N ASN A 182 10.08 -9.77 -10.64
CA ASN A 182 8.84 -9.83 -9.87
C ASN A 182 7.72 -9.00 -10.53
N GLY A 183 6.54 -9.58 -10.72
CA GLY A 183 5.36 -8.87 -11.20
C GLY A 183 4.80 -7.88 -10.17
N VAL A 184 4.68 -6.61 -10.55
CA VAL A 184 4.15 -5.51 -9.71
C VAL A 184 2.94 -4.87 -10.44
N PRO A 185 1.70 -4.95 -9.90
CA PRO A 185 0.51 -4.40 -10.53
C PRO A 185 0.60 -2.90 -10.82
N ALA A 186 -0.06 -2.47 -11.90
CA ALA A 186 -0.40 -1.07 -12.12
C ALA A 186 -1.18 -0.51 -10.92
N SER A 187 -1.04 0.79 -10.67
CA SER A 187 -1.73 1.45 -9.55
C SER A 187 -3.18 1.84 -9.91
N GLU A 188 -4.05 1.90 -8.89
CA GLU A 188 -5.44 2.39 -9.00
C GLU A 188 -5.59 3.88 -8.60
N VAL A 189 -4.51 4.53 -8.14
CA VAL A 189 -4.46 5.95 -7.73
C VAL A 189 -4.31 6.89 -8.93
N GLU A 190 -4.60 8.19 -8.75
CA GLU A 190 -4.10 9.18 -9.70
C GLU A 190 -2.56 9.29 -9.61
N PRO A 191 -1.82 9.23 -10.73
CA PRO A 191 -0.38 9.45 -10.72
C PRO A 191 0.00 10.81 -10.14
N SER A 192 1.19 10.89 -9.54
CA SER A 192 1.78 12.15 -9.08
C SER A 192 1.97 13.11 -10.26
N ASP A 193 1.61 14.38 -10.06
CA ASP A 193 1.90 15.47 -10.99
C ASP A 193 3.30 16.08 -10.77
N GLY A 194 4.04 15.58 -9.77
CA GLY A 194 5.38 16.04 -9.43
C GLY A 194 5.42 17.44 -8.82
N SER A 195 4.29 18.02 -8.40
CA SER A 195 4.22 19.34 -7.76
C SER A 195 4.66 19.32 -6.29
N ALA A 196 4.26 18.27 -5.56
CA ALA A 196 4.37 18.21 -4.10
C ALA A 196 5.81 18.29 -3.58
N LYS A 197 6.04 19.05 -2.50
CA LYS A 197 7.37 19.22 -1.88
C LYS A 197 7.74 18.07 -0.94
N LEU A 198 7.49 16.85 -1.40
CA LEU A 198 7.55 15.62 -0.62
C LEU A 198 8.40 14.55 -1.32
N VAL A 199 9.42 14.08 -0.62
CA VAL A 199 10.15 12.84 -0.93
C VAL A 199 9.59 11.70 -0.09
N VAL A 200 9.38 10.54 -0.70
CA VAL A 200 8.83 9.34 -0.04
C VAL A 200 9.86 8.22 -0.09
N ALA A 201 9.95 7.44 0.99
CA ALA A 201 10.70 6.19 1.02
C ALA A 201 9.87 5.11 1.72
N ALA A 202 9.91 3.86 1.24
CA ALA A 202 9.13 2.78 1.83
C ALA A 202 9.86 1.44 1.91
N GLY A 203 9.72 0.72 3.02
CA GLY A 203 10.26 -0.63 3.20
C GLY A 203 10.44 -1.07 4.65
N ARG A 204 11.08 -2.22 4.85
CA ARG A 204 11.44 -2.72 6.19
C ARG A 204 12.55 -1.84 6.79
N LEU A 205 12.41 -1.41 8.05
CA LEU A 205 13.43 -0.62 8.75
C LEU A 205 14.53 -1.55 9.30
N ILE A 206 15.36 -2.06 8.38
CA ILE A 206 16.43 -3.03 8.63
C ILE A 206 17.74 -2.59 7.93
N PRO A 207 18.93 -2.96 8.45
CA PRO A 207 20.21 -2.36 8.04
C PRO A 207 20.51 -2.35 6.54
N VAL A 208 20.05 -3.35 5.77
CA VAL A 208 20.30 -3.40 4.31
C VAL A 208 19.63 -2.25 3.54
N LYS A 209 18.55 -1.64 4.05
CA LYS A 209 17.87 -0.50 3.41
C LYS A 209 18.56 0.87 3.63
N ARG A 210 19.57 0.93 4.51
CA ARG A 210 20.39 2.10 4.87
C ARG A 210 19.64 3.44 5.02
N TYR A 211 18.49 3.44 5.68
CA TYR A 211 17.78 4.68 6.02
C TYR A 211 18.61 5.62 6.91
N ASP A 212 19.65 5.12 7.58
CA ASP A 212 20.66 5.95 8.26
C ASP A 212 21.44 6.87 7.29
N LEU A 213 21.68 6.43 6.05
CA LEU A 213 22.27 7.28 5.01
C LEU A 213 21.24 8.26 4.44
N LEU A 214 19.98 7.85 4.28
CA LEU A 214 18.92 8.76 3.83
C LEU A 214 18.69 9.89 4.84
N VAL A 215 18.68 9.59 6.14
CA VAL A 215 18.58 10.61 7.21
C VAL A 215 19.82 11.51 7.24
N LYS A 216 21.04 10.99 7.02
CA LYS A 216 22.25 11.84 6.87
C LYS A 216 22.15 12.73 5.64
N ALA A 217 21.81 12.17 4.48
CA ALA A 217 21.65 12.90 3.22
C ALA A 217 20.62 14.05 3.35
N TRP A 218 19.53 13.78 4.08
CA TRP A 218 18.47 14.75 4.29
C TRP A 218 18.89 15.96 5.13
N ALA A 219 19.96 15.87 5.94
CA ALA A 219 20.52 17.06 6.60
C ALA A 219 21.02 18.10 5.59
N THR A 220 21.69 17.64 4.51
CA THR A 220 22.11 18.49 3.39
C THR A 220 20.91 19.00 2.61
N VAL A 221 19.95 18.14 2.28
CA VAL A 221 18.72 18.53 1.55
C VAL A 221 17.94 19.60 2.33
N ALA A 222 17.71 19.42 3.62
CA ALA A 222 16.96 20.35 4.46
C ALA A 222 17.69 21.68 4.73
N ALA A 223 19.03 21.70 4.63
CA ALA A 223 19.82 22.94 4.72
C ALA A 223 19.71 23.78 3.44
N THR A 224 19.69 23.15 2.26
CA THR A 224 19.55 23.85 0.97
C THR A 224 18.08 24.18 0.64
N ARG A 225 17.16 23.26 0.96
CA ARG A 225 15.73 23.29 0.59
C ARG A 225 14.86 22.95 1.80
N PRO A 226 14.78 23.84 2.80
CA PRO A 226 13.99 23.62 4.01
C PRO A 226 12.47 23.57 3.76
N ASP A 227 12.02 23.92 2.55
CA ASP A 227 10.65 23.81 2.08
C ASP A 227 10.22 22.38 1.71
N TRP A 228 11.15 21.43 1.60
CA TRP A 228 10.87 20.02 1.30
C TRP A 228 10.83 19.12 2.54
N LYS A 229 10.00 18.07 2.46
CA LYS A 229 9.79 17.08 3.52
C LYS A 229 10.15 15.67 3.06
N LEU A 230 10.54 14.80 3.99
CA LEU A 230 10.75 13.37 3.79
C LEU A 230 9.79 12.54 4.65
N ARG A 231 9.13 11.56 4.04
CA ARG A 231 8.33 10.55 4.76
C ARG A 231 8.89 9.15 4.55
N ILE A 232 9.17 8.45 5.66
CA ILE A 232 9.67 7.07 5.65
C ILE A 232 8.58 6.13 6.16
N TYR A 233 8.04 5.30 5.27
CA TYR A 233 6.99 4.32 5.55
C TYR A 233 7.61 2.94 5.81
N GLY A 234 7.41 2.40 7.01
CA GLY A 234 8.00 1.12 7.37
C GLY A 234 7.83 0.71 8.83
N ARG A 235 8.19 -0.53 9.13
CA ARG A 235 8.44 -1.03 10.50
C ARG A 235 9.70 -1.89 10.50
N GLY A 236 10.38 -1.96 11.63
CA GLY A 236 11.58 -2.78 11.81
C GLY A 236 12.45 -2.31 12.99
N PRO A 237 13.46 -3.09 13.38
CA PRO A 237 14.27 -2.84 14.57
C PRO A 237 15.03 -1.51 14.54
N GLN A 238 15.31 -0.93 13.37
CA GLN A 238 16.00 0.36 13.29
C GLN A 238 15.13 1.58 13.65
N GLN A 239 13.82 1.43 13.85
CA GLN A 239 12.90 2.58 14.05
C GLN A 239 13.35 3.52 15.19
N ALA A 240 13.83 2.96 16.31
CA ALA A 240 14.33 3.76 17.44
C ALA A 240 15.62 4.51 17.09
N LYS A 241 16.60 3.84 16.46
CA LYS A 241 17.86 4.46 16.03
C LYS A 241 17.67 5.54 14.96
N LEU A 242 16.71 5.34 14.05
CA LEU A 242 16.36 6.35 13.04
C LEU A 242 15.70 7.58 13.69
N ARG A 243 14.83 7.39 14.69
CA ARG A 243 14.28 8.50 15.48
C ARG A 243 15.40 9.24 16.22
N GLU A 244 16.26 8.55 16.96
CA GLU A 244 17.42 9.12 17.63
C GLU A 244 18.30 9.96 16.68
N GLN A 245 18.57 9.46 15.47
CA GLN A 245 19.37 10.18 14.45
C GLN A 245 18.64 11.42 13.90
N ILE A 246 17.31 11.37 13.70
CA ILE A 246 16.50 12.52 13.30
C ILE A 246 16.53 13.60 14.39
N ASP A 247 16.37 13.19 15.65
CA ASP A 247 16.35 14.08 16.81
C ASP A 247 17.73 14.74 17.02
N GLN A 248 18.83 13.98 16.89
CA GLN A 248 20.21 14.47 16.96
C GLN A 248 20.58 15.47 15.85
N LEU A 249 19.96 15.36 14.67
CA LEU A 249 20.16 16.29 13.55
C LEU A 249 19.16 17.46 13.55
N GLY A 250 18.21 17.51 14.50
CA GLY A 250 17.18 18.54 14.57
C GLY A 250 16.12 18.45 13.45
N LEU A 251 16.01 17.32 12.76
CA LEU A 251 15.21 17.16 11.54
C LEU A 251 13.73 16.76 11.82
N ASN A 252 13.23 17.04 13.02
CA ASN A 252 11.93 16.58 13.52
C ASN A 252 10.74 17.03 12.66
N ASP A 253 10.77 18.29 12.20
CA ASP A 253 9.77 18.87 11.29
C ASP A 253 10.08 18.63 9.80
N GLN A 254 11.20 17.95 9.48
CA GLN A 254 11.64 17.66 8.11
C GLN A 254 11.52 16.17 7.73
N ILE A 255 11.61 15.25 8.70
CA ILE A 255 11.57 13.79 8.48
C ILE A 255 10.50 13.14 9.36
N THR A 256 9.49 12.55 8.73
CA THR A 256 8.40 11.84 9.42
C THR A 256 8.52 10.32 9.26
N LEU A 257 8.61 9.60 10.39
CA LEU A 257 8.53 8.13 10.40
C LEU A 257 7.05 7.71 10.44
N MET A 258 6.47 7.42 9.29
CA MET A 258 5.02 7.22 9.12
C MET A 258 4.51 5.85 9.60
N GLY A 259 5.42 4.91 9.91
CA GLY A 259 5.05 3.52 10.17
C GLY A 259 4.71 2.74 8.90
N ALA A 260 4.34 1.47 9.04
CA ALA A 260 3.91 0.65 7.90
C ALA A 260 2.46 0.95 7.52
N HIS A 261 2.24 1.17 6.22
CA HIS A 261 0.97 1.52 5.59
C HIS A 261 0.67 0.58 4.40
N SER A 262 -0.61 0.43 4.03
CA SER A 262 -1.06 -0.44 2.93
C SER A 262 -2.53 -0.11 2.60
N PRO A 263 -2.94 0.06 1.32
CA PRO A 263 -2.12 0.19 0.10
C PRO A 263 -1.02 1.27 0.23
N ILE A 264 0.17 1.04 -0.33
CA ILE A 264 1.32 1.97 -0.23
C ILE A 264 1.32 2.99 -1.38
N GLU A 265 0.69 2.63 -2.49
CA GLU A 265 0.46 3.44 -3.67
C GLU A 265 -0.27 4.77 -3.38
N THR A 266 -1.13 4.83 -2.35
CA THR A 266 -1.75 6.10 -1.89
C THR A 266 -0.75 7.09 -1.31
N GLU A 267 0.43 6.62 -0.93
CA GLU A 267 1.50 7.41 -0.32
C GLU A 267 2.62 7.70 -1.31
N TRP A 268 2.91 6.77 -2.23
CA TRP A 268 3.77 7.06 -3.38
C TRP A 268 3.21 8.22 -4.20
N ALA A 269 1.92 8.20 -4.55
CA ALA A 269 1.28 9.26 -5.35
C ALA A 269 1.26 10.66 -4.69
N LYS A 270 1.54 10.76 -3.38
CA LYS A 270 1.71 12.03 -2.66
C LYS A 270 3.11 12.64 -2.84
N GLY A 271 4.10 11.82 -3.18
CA GLY A 271 5.48 12.25 -3.38
C GLY A 271 5.76 12.71 -4.81
N SER A 272 6.75 13.56 -4.96
CA SER A 272 7.30 13.95 -6.27
C SER A 272 8.63 13.26 -6.59
N ILE A 273 9.25 12.60 -5.59
CA ILE A 273 10.46 11.79 -5.74
C ILE A 273 10.36 10.61 -4.76
N ALA A 274 10.79 9.43 -5.18
CA ALA A 274 10.97 8.26 -4.32
C ALA A 274 12.47 8.04 -4.01
N ALA A 275 12.80 7.68 -2.77
CA ALA A 275 14.17 7.39 -2.35
C ALA A 275 14.33 5.91 -1.95
N VAL A 276 15.27 5.21 -2.62
CA VAL A 276 15.56 3.77 -2.37
C VAL A 276 17.06 3.60 -2.13
N THR A 277 17.48 3.76 -0.87
CA THR A 277 18.90 3.86 -0.45
C THR A 277 19.54 2.52 -0.08
N SER A 278 19.05 1.40 -0.61
CA SER A 278 19.49 0.06 -0.22
C SER A 278 20.93 -0.27 -0.61
N ARG A 279 21.68 -0.90 0.31
CA ARG A 279 23.01 -1.48 0.01
C ARG A 279 22.92 -2.64 -1.00
N GLU A 280 21.86 -3.43 -0.88
CA GLU A 280 21.53 -4.60 -1.70
C GLU A 280 20.00 -4.65 -1.91
N GLU A 281 19.57 -5.01 -3.12
CA GLU A 281 18.24 -5.54 -3.43
C GLU A 281 18.43 -6.85 -4.20
N SER A 282 17.47 -7.76 -4.19
CA SER A 282 17.42 -8.83 -5.20
C SER A 282 16.66 -8.42 -6.46
N PHE A 283 15.83 -7.37 -6.36
CA PHE A 283 15.08 -6.78 -7.47
C PHE A 283 14.71 -5.32 -7.14
N GLY A 284 13.96 -5.10 -6.05
CA GLY A 284 13.54 -3.75 -5.63
C GLY A 284 12.13 -3.36 -6.06
N MET A 285 11.11 -4.18 -5.73
CA MET A 285 9.70 -3.92 -6.08
C MET A 285 9.22 -2.50 -5.74
N THR A 286 9.74 -1.91 -4.64
CA THR A 286 9.39 -0.55 -4.19
C THR A 286 9.77 0.54 -5.20
N ILE A 287 10.74 0.28 -6.08
CA ILE A 287 11.07 1.16 -7.21
C ILE A 287 9.89 1.13 -8.20
N VAL A 288 9.48 -0.06 -8.65
CA VAL A 288 8.35 -0.24 -9.58
C VAL A 288 7.02 0.23 -8.99
N GLU A 289 6.78 0.03 -7.69
CA GLU A 289 5.59 0.54 -6.98
C GLU A 289 5.51 2.08 -7.02
N ALA A 290 6.64 2.78 -6.90
CA ALA A 290 6.71 4.24 -7.02
C ALA A 290 6.56 4.71 -8.48
N MET A 291 7.25 4.04 -9.41
CA MET A 291 7.16 4.33 -10.85
C MET A 291 5.72 4.16 -11.38
N ASN A 292 5.01 3.11 -10.95
CA ASN A 292 3.57 2.89 -11.24
C ASN A 292 2.64 3.98 -10.67
N CYS A 293 3.14 4.87 -9.82
CA CYS A 293 2.42 6.05 -9.32
C CYS A 293 2.92 7.35 -9.97
N GLY A 294 3.70 7.29 -11.06
CA GLY A 294 4.25 8.47 -11.76
C GLY A 294 5.41 9.15 -11.03
N VAL A 295 6.05 8.47 -10.07
CA VAL A 295 7.09 9.06 -9.22
C VAL A 295 8.49 8.64 -9.73
N PRO A 296 9.38 9.58 -10.05
CA PRO A 296 10.77 9.27 -10.39
C PRO A 296 11.54 8.81 -9.15
N VAL A 297 12.47 7.86 -9.33
CA VAL A 297 13.17 7.22 -8.21
C VAL A 297 14.64 7.62 -8.20
N VAL A 298 15.13 8.10 -7.06
CA VAL A 298 16.55 8.21 -6.72
C VAL A 298 16.93 6.96 -5.94
N ALA A 299 17.68 6.05 -6.57
CA ALA A 299 18.08 4.78 -5.99
C ALA A 299 19.60 4.64 -5.91
N THR A 300 20.10 3.99 -4.86
CA THR A 300 21.51 3.60 -4.80
C THR A 300 21.79 2.47 -5.79
N ASP A 301 22.85 2.65 -6.56
CA ASP A 301 23.34 1.71 -7.58
C ASP A 301 23.99 0.48 -6.92
N CYS A 302 23.15 -0.42 -6.41
CA CYS A 302 23.59 -1.70 -5.88
C CYS A 302 23.57 -2.79 -6.97
N PRO A 303 24.46 -3.82 -6.90
CA PRO A 303 24.82 -4.60 -8.09
C PRO A 303 23.76 -5.52 -8.70
N HIS A 304 22.54 -5.52 -8.15
CA HIS A 304 21.41 -6.33 -8.61
C HIS A 304 20.12 -5.52 -8.38
N GLY A 305 19.24 -5.41 -9.39
CA GLY A 305 17.92 -4.79 -9.24
C GLY A 305 17.81 -3.34 -9.73
N PRO A 306 18.23 -2.29 -8.99
CA PRO A 306 17.95 -0.89 -9.35
C PRO A 306 18.41 -0.51 -10.76
N GLY A 307 19.64 -0.86 -11.16
CA GLY A 307 20.17 -0.58 -12.50
C GLY A 307 19.53 -1.40 -13.63
N GLU A 308 18.72 -2.40 -13.33
CA GLU A 308 17.91 -3.15 -14.31
C GLU A 308 16.50 -2.53 -14.46
N ILE A 309 16.02 -1.82 -13.44
CA ILE A 309 14.70 -1.18 -13.37
C ILE A 309 14.76 0.28 -13.84
N ILE A 310 15.79 1.03 -13.44
CA ILE A 310 15.95 2.46 -13.69
C ILE A 310 16.87 2.69 -14.90
N SER A 311 16.36 3.40 -15.89
CA SER A 311 17.13 4.00 -16.97
C SER A 311 17.68 5.34 -16.45
N ASP A 312 18.93 5.35 -15.99
CA ASP A 312 19.53 6.53 -15.37
C ASP A 312 19.44 7.77 -16.27
N GLY A 313 19.02 8.89 -15.67
CA GLY A 313 18.82 10.15 -16.37
C GLY A 313 17.53 10.23 -17.21
N HIS A 314 16.75 9.15 -17.35
CA HIS A 314 15.53 9.09 -18.14
C HIS A 314 14.26 8.85 -17.30
N ASP A 315 14.22 7.79 -16.48
CA ASP A 315 13.05 7.45 -15.64
C ASP A 315 13.35 7.43 -14.12
N GLY A 316 14.61 7.69 -13.76
CA GLY A 316 15.08 7.90 -12.40
C GLY A 316 16.53 8.35 -12.37
N LEU A 317 17.15 8.28 -11.20
CA LEU A 317 18.57 8.53 -10.99
C LEU A 317 19.21 7.39 -10.21
N LEU A 318 20.34 6.89 -10.71
CA LEU A 318 21.24 6.00 -9.98
C LEU A 318 22.32 6.83 -9.27
N VAL A 319 22.53 6.58 -7.98
CA VAL A 319 23.55 7.27 -7.16
C VAL A 319 24.50 6.28 -6.51
N THR A 320 25.74 6.72 -6.25
CA THR A 320 26.79 5.88 -5.68
C THR A 320 26.33 5.16 -4.41
N ASN A 321 26.46 3.83 -4.40
CA ASN A 321 26.03 3.01 -3.27
C ASN A 321 26.82 3.33 -2.00
N LEU A 322 26.12 3.32 -0.87
CA LEU A 322 26.62 3.66 0.47
C LEU A 322 27.08 5.11 0.70
N ASP A 323 26.89 6.01 -0.28
CA ASP A 323 27.26 7.42 -0.19
C ASP A 323 26.03 8.32 0.07
N SER A 324 25.96 8.91 1.26
CA SER A 324 24.90 9.86 1.64
C SER A 324 24.93 11.17 0.84
N ASP A 325 26.09 11.56 0.34
CA ASP A 325 26.33 12.87 -0.24
C ASP A 325 26.02 12.79 -1.75
N ALA A 326 26.26 11.63 -2.36
CA ALA A 326 25.66 11.23 -3.64
C ALA A 326 24.12 11.13 -3.57
N ILE A 327 23.55 10.53 -2.51
CA ILE A 327 22.09 10.52 -2.29
C ILE A 327 21.53 11.95 -2.18
N ALA A 328 22.16 12.82 -1.39
CA ALA A 328 21.75 14.22 -1.27
C ALA A 328 21.79 14.96 -2.61
N LYS A 329 22.86 14.77 -3.40
CA LYS A 329 23.00 15.35 -4.74
C LYS A 329 21.94 14.85 -5.73
N GLY A 330 21.62 13.55 -5.71
CA GLY A 330 20.57 12.98 -6.56
C GLY A 330 19.18 13.51 -6.21
N LEU A 331 18.88 13.65 -4.92
CA LEU A 331 17.63 14.27 -4.46
C LEU A 331 17.56 15.75 -4.85
N LEU A 332 18.60 16.55 -4.57
CA LEU A 332 18.65 17.97 -4.91
C LEU A 332 18.46 18.22 -6.41
N LYS A 333 19.10 17.42 -7.28
CA LYS A 333 18.93 17.51 -8.74
C LYS A 333 17.46 17.46 -9.20
N LEU A 334 16.60 16.67 -8.55
CA LEU A 334 15.17 16.60 -8.87
C LEU A 334 14.32 17.60 -8.07
N ILE A 335 14.77 18.00 -6.88
CA ILE A 335 14.12 19.04 -6.05
C ILE A 335 14.26 20.45 -6.66
N GLU A 336 15.33 20.67 -7.43
CA GLU A 336 15.68 21.96 -8.03
C GLU A 336 15.28 22.06 -9.51
N ASP A 337 15.10 20.93 -10.21
CA ASP A 337 14.62 20.88 -11.61
C ASP A 337 13.20 20.27 -11.70
N ASP A 338 12.22 21.17 -11.75
CA ASP A 338 10.80 20.83 -11.87
C ASP A 338 10.41 20.21 -13.22
N GLU A 339 11.11 20.55 -14.31
CA GLU A 339 10.80 19.98 -15.63
C GLU A 339 11.34 18.55 -15.71
N LEU A 340 12.60 18.34 -15.33
CA LEU A 340 13.24 17.03 -15.27
C LEU A 340 12.49 16.08 -14.34
N ARG A 341 12.12 16.52 -13.13
CA ARG A 341 11.35 15.71 -12.17
C ARG A 341 10.03 15.22 -12.77
N ARG A 342 9.28 16.11 -13.41
CA ARG A 342 7.98 15.77 -14.03
C ARG A 342 8.16 14.96 -15.32
N ALA A 343 9.24 15.16 -16.07
CA ALA A 343 9.57 14.35 -17.25
C ALA A 343 9.92 12.91 -16.86
N MET A 344 10.81 12.73 -15.88
CA MET A 344 11.17 11.43 -15.33
C MET A 344 9.97 10.72 -14.72
N GLY A 345 9.06 11.42 -14.01
CA GLY A 345 7.83 10.82 -13.48
C GLY A 345 6.91 10.23 -14.55
N ARG A 346 6.80 10.90 -15.72
CA ARG A 346 6.05 10.36 -16.88
C ARG A 346 6.78 9.17 -17.52
N ALA A 347 8.10 9.26 -17.66
CA ALA A 347 8.92 8.17 -18.18
C ALA A 347 8.86 6.92 -17.28
N ALA A 348 8.92 7.11 -15.95
CA ALA A 348 8.78 6.08 -14.93
C ALA A 348 7.48 5.29 -15.07
N LEU A 349 6.35 5.98 -15.25
CA LEU A 349 5.04 5.35 -15.40
C LEU A 349 4.99 4.38 -16.59
N VAL A 350 5.56 4.77 -17.74
CA VAL A 350 5.67 3.91 -18.93
C VAL A 350 6.71 2.80 -18.71
N SER A 351 7.88 3.14 -18.16
CA SER A 351 8.97 2.19 -17.88
C SER A 351 8.56 1.06 -16.92
N ALA A 352 7.57 1.28 -16.04
CA ALA A 352 7.06 0.28 -15.11
C ALA A 352 6.17 -0.80 -15.76
N GLU A 353 5.57 -0.53 -16.92
CA GLU A 353 4.67 -1.48 -17.62
C GLU A 353 5.36 -2.83 -17.92
N ARG A 354 6.68 -2.82 -18.17
CA ARG A 354 7.49 -4.03 -18.44
C ARG A 354 7.59 -5.01 -17.26
N TYR A 355 7.15 -4.59 -16.08
CA TYR A 355 7.07 -5.37 -14.83
C TYR A 355 5.63 -5.63 -14.37
N HIS A 356 4.61 -5.22 -15.13
CA HIS A 356 3.23 -5.55 -14.80
C HIS A 356 3.04 -7.08 -14.83
N PRO A 357 2.15 -7.66 -13.99
CA PRO A 357 2.06 -9.11 -13.83
C PRO A 357 1.73 -9.83 -15.15
N ASP A 358 1.00 -9.16 -16.05
CA ASP A 358 0.61 -9.69 -17.35
C ASP A 358 1.74 -9.68 -18.40
N ALA A 359 2.79 -8.87 -18.19
CA ALA A 359 4.04 -8.91 -18.94
C ALA A 359 4.99 -9.99 -18.38
N ILE A 360 5.09 -10.10 -17.05
CA ILE A 360 5.89 -11.16 -16.40
C ILE A 360 5.32 -12.56 -16.68
N ALA A 361 3.99 -12.72 -16.68
CA ALA A 361 3.33 -13.96 -17.08
C ALA A 361 3.70 -14.40 -18.51
N ARG A 362 3.87 -13.46 -19.45
CA ARG A 362 4.33 -13.76 -20.82
C ARG A 362 5.77 -14.26 -20.86
N ARG A 363 6.67 -13.70 -20.05
CA ARG A 363 8.04 -14.24 -19.92
C ARG A 363 8.07 -15.66 -19.33
N TYR A 364 7.12 -16.00 -18.46
CA TYR A 364 6.92 -17.38 -18.00
C TYR A 364 6.40 -18.29 -19.13
N GLU A 365 5.43 -17.85 -19.92
CA GLU A 365 4.91 -18.57 -21.08
C GLU A 365 6.01 -18.82 -22.14
N GLU A 366 6.83 -17.80 -22.43
CA GLU A 366 8.01 -17.88 -23.29
C GLU A 366 9.07 -18.86 -22.76
N LEU A 367 9.32 -18.87 -21.43
CA LEU A 367 10.20 -19.84 -20.80
C LEU A 367 9.66 -21.28 -20.98
N ILE A 368 8.39 -21.51 -20.66
CA ILE A 368 7.74 -22.83 -20.75
C ILE A 368 7.79 -23.36 -22.20
N ALA A 369 7.43 -22.54 -23.18
CA ALA A 369 7.55 -22.90 -24.60
C ALA A 369 8.99 -23.23 -25.00
N SER A 370 9.98 -22.47 -24.51
CA SER A 370 11.40 -22.70 -24.81
C SER A 370 12.00 -23.97 -24.17
N LEU A 371 11.28 -24.59 -23.22
CA LEU A 371 11.62 -25.88 -22.61
C LEU A 371 10.87 -27.05 -23.27
N GLY A 372 10.05 -26.79 -24.30
CA GLY A 372 9.24 -27.80 -25.00
C GLY A 372 7.89 -28.09 -24.35
N GLY A 373 7.45 -27.31 -23.36
CA GLY A 373 6.09 -27.39 -22.82
C GLY A 373 5.06 -26.84 -23.79
N ASP A 374 3.89 -27.48 -23.89
CA ASP A 374 2.76 -26.86 -24.59
C ASP A 374 2.28 -25.62 -23.79
N THR A 375 1.97 -24.57 -24.52
CA THR A 375 1.52 -23.27 -23.97
C THR A 375 0.12 -22.89 -24.47
N GLY A 376 -0.53 -23.73 -25.27
CA GLY A 376 -1.85 -23.47 -25.86
C GLY A 376 -1.89 -22.26 -26.81
N ALA A 377 -0.73 -21.71 -27.17
CA ALA A 377 -0.56 -20.43 -27.85
C ALA A 377 -1.00 -20.51 -29.32
N THR A 378 -2.30 -20.34 -29.57
CA THR A 378 -2.85 -20.15 -30.92
C THR A 378 -2.29 -18.88 -31.55
N THR A 379 -1.87 -18.98 -32.82
CA THR A 379 -1.14 -17.93 -33.52
C THR A 379 -1.99 -16.68 -33.78
N ALA A 380 -1.81 -15.67 -32.92
CA ALA A 380 -2.34 -14.34 -33.15
C ALA A 380 -1.69 -13.72 -34.39
N LYS A 381 -2.42 -13.68 -35.52
CA LYS A 381 -1.98 -12.98 -36.73
C LYS A 381 -1.78 -11.50 -36.42
N ALA A 382 -0.65 -10.96 -36.89
CA ALA A 382 -0.39 -9.52 -36.88
C ALA A 382 -1.47 -8.75 -37.68
N PRO A 383 -1.80 -7.50 -37.30
CA PRO A 383 -2.78 -6.70 -38.01
C PRO A 383 -2.22 -6.20 -39.35
N ALA A 384 -2.72 -6.75 -40.46
CA ALA A 384 -2.58 -6.14 -41.78
C ALA A 384 -3.59 -4.98 -41.92
N GLY A 385 -3.20 -3.90 -42.58
CA GLY A 385 -3.98 -2.67 -42.67
C GLY A 385 -4.99 -2.62 -43.83
N ALA A 386 -5.89 -1.64 -43.71
CA ALA A 386 -6.67 -0.93 -44.74
C ALA A 386 -7.31 -1.68 -45.95
N ASP A 387 -8.64 -1.50 -46.04
CA ASP A 387 -9.44 -1.29 -47.26
C ASP A 387 -9.45 -2.30 -48.43
N ALA A 388 -10.58 -3.03 -48.55
CA ALA A 388 -11.34 -3.12 -49.82
C ALA A 388 -12.80 -3.60 -49.62
N GLN A 389 -13.71 -3.08 -50.45
CA GLN A 389 -15.17 -3.14 -50.41
C GLN A 389 -15.81 -4.52 -50.78
N ALA A 390 -17.03 -4.77 -50.26
CA ALA A 390 -18.27 -5.35 -50.87
C ALA A 390 -18.21 -6.51 -51.93
N GLU A 391 -19.19 -7.41 -52.12
CA GLU A 391 -20.55 -7.61 -51.58
C GLU A 391 -20.98 -9.14 -51.52
N PRO A 392 -22.23 -9.68 -51.68
CA PRO A 392 -22.70 -10.75 -50.77
C PRO A 392 -23.10 -12.14 -51.36
N LYS A 393 -23.25 -13.11 -50.43
CA LYS A 393 -24.14 -14.32 -50.35
C LYS A 393 -24.86 -14.86 -51.62
N PRO A 394 -24.97 -16.21 -51.77
CA PRO A 394 -26.02 -16.96 -51.06
C PRO A 394 -25.69 -18.44 -50.67
N ALA A 395 -26.70 -19.18 -50.17
CA ALA A 395 -26.74 -20.62 -49.84
C ALA A 395 -28.24 -21.04 -49.70
N PRO A 396 -28.67 -22.29 -49.34
CA PRO A 396 -28.00 -23.62 -49.23
C PRO A 396 -28.81 -24.77 -49.94
N VAL A 397 -29.17 -25.84 -49.19
CA VAL A 397 -30.13 -26.99 -49.43
C VAL A 397 -29.64 -28.21 -50.27
N PRO A 398 -30.31 -29.42 -50.29
CA PRO A 398 -29.73 -30.64 -49.67
C PRO A 398 -29.84 -31.94 -50.52
N LEU A 399 -29.62 -33.14 -49.92
CA LEU A 399 -30.61 -34.26 -49.94
C LEU A 399 -30.25 -35.44 -49.01
N SER A 400 -31.11 -36.48 -48.99
CA SER A 400 -31.24 -37.49 -47.91
C SER A 400 -31.37 -38.94 -48.39
N LYS A 401 -31.21 -39.90 -47.45
CA LYS A 401 -31.86 -41.24 -47.32
C LYS A 401 -31.30 -41.92 -46.04
N MET A 402 -32.03 -42.60 -45.13
CA MET A 402 -33.06 -43.67 -45.20
C MET A 402 -32.51 -45.00 -45.74
N LEU A 403 -32.70 -46.20 -45.17
CA LEU A 403 -33.26 -46.76 -43.91
C LEU A 403 -32.59 -48.19 -43.71
N ARG A 404 -32.94 -49.19 -42.86
CA ARG A 404 -34.07 -49.58 -41.98
C ARG A 404 -33.61 -50.72 -41.01
N ARG A 405 -34.54 -51.28 -40.20
CA ARG A 405 -34.49 -52.58 -39.46
C ARG A 405 -33.63 -52.65 -38.16
N THR A 406 -34.18 -52.73 -36.94
CA THR A 406 -35.03 -53.74 -36.21
C THR A 406 -34.22 -54.84 -35.50
N ALA A 407 -34.52 -55.29 -34.28
CA ALA A 407 -35.64 -54.96 -33.35
C ALA A 407 -35.23 -55.11 -31.86
N GLY A 408 -36.07 -54.60 -30.94
CA GLY A 408 -35.95 -54.87 -29.50
C GLY A 408 -36.94 -54.06 -28.65
N LYS A 409 -38.03 -54.67 -28.18
CA LYS A 409 -38.99 -54.07 -27.23
C LYS A 409 -38.95 -54.83 -25.90
N ILE A 410 -38.56 -54.17 -24.82
CA ILE A 410 -38.87 -54.58 -23.43
C ILE A 410 -39.37 -53.33 -22.66
N LEU A 411 -40.15 -53.57 -21.60
CA LEU A 411 -41.10 -52.67 -20.96
C LEU A 411 -40.54 -51.30 -20.50
N ARG A 412 -41.40 -50.28 -20.59
CA ARG A 412 -41.35 -49.07 -19.73
C ARG A 412 -42.72 -48.90 -19.05
N PRO A 413 -42.79 -48.67 -17.73
CA PRO A 413 -44.06 -48.43 -17.05
C PRO A 413 -44.60 -47.02 -17.29
N LEU A 414 -45.92 -46.86 -17.16
CA LEU A 414 -46.64 -45.59 -17.26
C LEU A 414 -46.27 -44.65 -16.09
N ARG A 415 -45.24 -43.82 -16.26
CA ARG A 415 -45.08 -42.62 -15.42
C ARG A 415 -46.22 -41.66 -15.73
N ARG A 416 -47.18 -41.54 -14.80
CA ARG A 416 -48.12 -40.41 -14.76
C ARG A 416 -47.34 -39.11 -14.95
N GLY A 417 -47.80 -38.25 -15.86
CA GLY A 417 -47.21 -36.93 -16.03
C GLY A 417 -47.39 -36.13 -14.73
N VAL A 418 -46.29 -35.75 -14.08
CA VAL A 418 -46.33 -34.77 -13.01
C VAL A 418 -46.75 -33.45 -13.66
N ALA A 419 -47.91 -32.93 -13.27
CA ALA A 419 -48.39 -31.64 -13.78
C ALA A 419 -47.35 -30.56 -13.47
N LYS A 420 -46.99 -29.75 -14.48
CA LYS A 420 -46.22 -28.53 -14.23
C LYS A 420 -47.03 -27.66 -13.25
N PRO A 421 -46.44 -27.15 -12.16
CA PRO A 421 -47.15 -26.27 -11.23
C PRO A 421 -47.79 -25.08 -11.97
N ALA A 422 -49.11 -24.95 -11.87
CA ALA A 422 -49.89 -23.89 -12.52
C ALA A 422 -49.81 -22.59 -11.72
N THR A 423 -48.61 -22.04 -11.58
CA THR A 423 -48.34 -20.74 -10.95
C THR A 423 -46.98 -20.26 -11.43
N PRO A 424 -46.76 -18.97 -11.75
CA PRO A 424 -45.40 -18.44 -11.75
C PRO A 424 -44.77 -18.77 -10.38
N PRO A 425 -43.54 -19.30 -10.33
CA PRO A 425 -42.98 -19.75 -9.06
C PRO A 425 -42.90 -18.55 -8.11
N VAL A 426 -43.33 -18.71 -6.86
CA VAL A 426 -43.32 -17.64 -5.84
C VAL A 426 -41.95 -16.96 -5.74
N LYS A 427 -40.88 -17.72 -6.04
CA LYS A 427 -39.48 -17.29 -6.25
C LYS A 427 -39.27 -16.14 -7.25
N ALA A 428 -40.18 -15.89 -8.19
CA ALA A 428 -40.13 -14.78 -9.15
C ALA A 428 -40.65 -13.47 -8.52
N ALA A 429 -41.87 -13.48 -7.98
CA ALA A 429 -42.41 -12.35 -7.20
C ALA A 429 -41.52 -12.03 -5.98
N LEU A 430 -41.03 -13.06 -5.28
CA LEU A 430 -40.02 -12.90 -4.21
C LEU A 430 -38.70 -12.30 -4.70
N LYS A 431 -38.34 -12.38 -5.99
CA LYS A 431 -37.12 -11.76 -6.53
C LYS A 431 -37.31 -10.27 -6.82
N GLU A 432 -38.56 -9.82 -6.98
CA GLU A 432 -38.93 -8.41 -7.09
C GLU A 432 -39.10 -7.77 -5.71
N ILE A 433 -39.63 -8.54 -4.73
CA ILE A 433 -39.80 -8.13 -3.33
C ILE A 433 -38.48 -8.18 -2.55
N VAL A 434 -37.73 -9.30 -2.59
CA VAL A 434 -36.52 -9.51 -1.79
C VAL A 434 -35.30 -8.92 -2.50
N ARG A 435 -35.12 -7.61 -2.31
CA ARG A 435 -33.94 -6.86 -2.78
C ARG A 435 -32.65 -7.42 -2.20
N LYS A 436 -31.57 -7.43 -2.99
CA LYS A 436 -30.26 -7.88 -2.51
C LYS A 436 -29.75 -6.97 -1.36
N PRO A 437 -29.05 -7.52 -0.36
CA PRO A 437 -28.32 -6.72 0.61
C PRO A 437 -27.24 -5.87 -0.08
N LEU A 438 -27.17 -4.59 0.24
CA LEU A 438 -26.09 -3.72 -0.24
C LEU A 438 -24.72 -4.19 0.28
N ARG A 439 -23.71 -4.14 -0.58
CA ARG A 439 -22.29 -4.32 -0.26
C ARG A 439 -21.54 -3.10 -0.78
N CYS A 440 -21.34 -2.11 0.10
CA CYS A 440 -20.88 -0.78 -0.28
C CYS A 440 -19.34 -0.70 -0.23
N THR A 441 -18.65 -1.37 -1.14
CA THR A 441 -17.21 -1.15 -1.33
C THR A 441 -17.00 0.13 -2.16
N ALA A 442 -16.02 0.96 -1.83
CA ALA A 442 -15.70 2.18 -2.57
C ALA A 442 -14.20 2.50 -2.54
N SER A 443 -13.76 3.26 -3.55
CA SER A 443 -12.55 4.07 -3.49
C SER A 443 -12.90 5.52 -3.13
N CYS A 444 -11.91 6.25 -2.64
CA CYS A 444 -12.03 7.64 -2.22
C CYS A 444 -10.78 8.41 -2.65
N ARG A 445 -10.92 9.63 -3.13
CA ARG A 445 -9.81 10.56 -3.42
C ARG A 445 -10.17 11.99 -3.02
N VAL A 446 -9.16 12.84 -2.92
CA VAL A 446 -9.32 14.29 -2.76
C VAL A 446 -8.92 14.99 -4.05
N ASP A 447 -9.79 15.84 -4.59
CA ASP A 447 -9.49 16.63 -5.79
C ASP A 447 -8.70 17.91 -5.48
N ALA A 448 -8.26 18.64 -6.51
CA ALA A 448 -7.45 19.85 -6.36
C ALA A 448 -8.20 21.02 -5.68
N ASP A 449 -9.53 21.00 -5.64
CA ASP A 449 -10.34 21.96 -4.89
C ASP A 449 -10.43 21.60 -3.40
N GLY A 450 -10.03 20.38 -3.01
CA GLY A 450 -10.12 19.83 -1.65
C GLY A 450 -11.42 19.07 -1.36
N ASN A 451 -12.19 18.70 -2.38
CA ASN A 451 -13.44 17.96 -2.22
C ASN A 451 -13.19 16.45 -2.14
N ILE A 452 -14.05 15.73 -1.43
CA ILE A 452 -13.93 14.27 -1.28
C ILE A 452 -14.78 13.57 -2.34
N VAL A 453 -14.14 12.93 -3.31
CA VAL A 453 -14.80 12.17 -4.38
C VAL A 453 -14.84 10.70 -4.00
N VAL A 454 -16.05 10.18 -3.77
CA VAL A 454 -16.30 8.79 -3.34
C VAL A 454 -16.93 8.00 -4.47
N SER A 455 -16.23 6.94 -4.92
CA SER A 455 -16.61 6.09 -6.04
C SER A 455 -16.99 4.68 -5.58
N VAL A 456 -18.28 4.36 -5.60
CA VAL A 456 -18.87 3.15 -5.01
C VAL A 456 -19.12 2.06 -6.07
N ASP A 457 -18.73 0.83 -5.75
CA ASP A 457 -18.80 -0.34 -6.62
C ASP A 457 -20.23 -0.69 -7.06
N ARG A 458 -20.53 -0.52 -8.35
CA ARG A 458 -21.79 -0.95 -8.96
C ARG A 458 -22.14 -2.42 -8.66
N LYS A 459 -21.12 -3.31 -8.58
CA LYS A 459 -21.31 -4.77 -8.36
C LYS A 459 -21.99 -5.10 -7.02
N GLY A 460 -21.87 -4.23 -6.02
CA GLY A 460 -22.42 -4.43 -4.67
C GLY A 460 -23.71 -3.64 -4.39
N LEU A 461 -24.15 -2.79 -5.32
CA LEU A 461 -25.34 -1.95 -5.19
C LEU A 461 -26.54 -2.58 -5.92
N SER A 462 -27.75 -2.28 -5.46
CA SER A 462 -28.99 -2.64 -6.16
C SER A 462 -30.16 -1.77 -5.68
N GLY A 463 -30.93 -1.22 -6.61
CA GLY A 463 -31.90 -0.15 -6.35
C GLY A 463 -31.46 1.14 -7.05
N ASP A 464 -32.41 2.03 -7.31
CA ASP A 464 -32.23 3.17 -8.21
C ASP A 464 -32.17 4.50 -7.46
N LYS A 465 -32.74 4.55 -6.23
CA LYS A 465 -32.74 5.74 -5.37
C LYS A 465 -31.66 5.59 -4.29
N LEU A 466 -30.40 5.73 -4.69
CA LEU A 466 -29.25 5.64 -3.78
C LEU A 466 -28.76 7.04 -3.37
N SER A 467 -28.34 7.18 -2.12
CA SER A 467 -27.62 8.36 -1.63
C SER A 467 -26.44 7.96 -0.77
N LEU A 468 -25.41 8.82 -0.72
CA LEU A 468 -24.36 8.75 0.28
C LEU A 468 -24.80 9.57 1.49
N THR A 469 -24.45 9.13 2.70
CA THR A 469 -24.67 9.90 3.92
C THR A 469 -23.40 9.92 4.75
N VAL A 470 -22.99 11.12 5.19
CA VAL A 470 -22.00 11.30 6.24
C VAL A 470 -22.72 11.45 7.58
N THR A 471 -22.14 10.94 8.67
CA THR A 471 -22.75 11.07 10.01
C THR A 471 -21.67 11.22 11.07
N ARG A 472 -21.68 12.35 11.81
CA ARG A 472 -20.77 12.60 12.93
C ARG A 472 -20.97 11.53 13.99
N ARG A 473 -19.89 10.87 14.40
CA ARG A 473 -19.93 9.80 15.40
C ARG A 473 -20.54 10.32 16.71
N LYS A 474 -21.32 9.47 17.40
CA LYS A 474 -22.13 9.75 18.61
C LYS A 474 -23.38 10.64 18.40
N GLU A 475 -23.27 11.81 17.77
CA GLU A 475 -24.30 12.88 17.89
C GLU A 475 -24.87 13.43 16.58
N GLY A 476 -24.37 13.03 15.41
CA GLY A 476 -24.77 13.66 14.14
C GLY A 476 -26.12 13.19 13.58
N LYS A 477 -26.98 14.13 13.17
CA LYS A 477 -27.97 13.86 12.11
C LYS A 477 -27.22 13.50 10.81
N PRO A 478 -27.64 12.48 10.04
CA PRO A 478 -27.01 12.19 8.76
C PRO A 478 -27.20 13.33 7.76
N VAL A 479 -26.10 13.81 7.17
CA VAL A 479 -26.14 14.74 6.03
C VAL A 479 -26.09 13.89 4.75
N ALA A 480 -27.07 14.07 3.87
CA ALA A 480 -27.20 13.32 2.63
C ALA A 480 -26.53 14.06 1.47
N VAL A 481 -25.79 13.31 0.66
CA VAL A 481 -25.11 13.74 -0.56
C VAL A 481 -25.65 12.90 -1.74
N PRO A 482 -26.04 13.51 -2.87
CA PRO A 482 -26.50 12.77 -4.04
C PRO A 482 -25.43 11.78 -4.54
N LEU A 483 -25.78 10.49 -4.61
CA LEU A 483 -24.93 9.48 -5.22
C LEU A 483 -25.33 9.35 -6.70
N LYS A 484 -24.55 9.97 -7.58
CA LYS A 484 -24.83 10.03 -9.03
C LYS A 484 -24.60 8.66 -9.67
N ALA A 485 -25.50 8.27 -10.58
CA ALA A 485 -25.37 7.05 -11.36
C ALA A 485 -24.16 7.14 -12.32
N PRO A 486 -23.49 6.00 -12.63
CA PRO A 486 -22.34 6.00 -13.53
C PRO A 486 -22.71 6.42 -14.95
N ALA A 487 -21.89 7.28 -15.56
CA ALA A 487 -22.04 7.71 -16.95
C ALA A 487 -21.85 6.57 -17.99
N THR A 488 -21.23 5.45 -17.59
CA THR A 488 -21.07 4.25 -18.44
C THR A 488 -21.64 3.01 -17.74
N PRO A 489 -22.08 1.97 -18.48
CA PRO A 489 -22.64 0.76 -17.87
C PRO A 489 -21.71 0.04 -16.86
N LYS A 490 -20.39 0.21 -16.99
CA LYS A 490 -19.35 -0.41 -16.15
C LYS A 490 -18.86 0.48 -15.01
N GLY A 491 -19.13 1.79 -15.01
CA GLY A 491 -18.54 2.74 -14.06
C GLY A 491 -19.05 2.62 -12.61
N PRO A 492 -18.35 3.27 -11.65
CA PRO A 492 -18.79 3.38 -10.26
C PRO A 492 -19.88 4.45 -10.09
N TRP A 493 -20.68 4.32 -9.04
CA TRP A 493 -21.57 5.41 -8.60
C TRP A 493 -20.75 6.46 -7.85
N THR A 494 -20.93 7.75 -8.13
CA THR A 494 -20.04 8.80 -7.61
C THR A 494 -20.80 9.83 -6.76
N ALA A 495 -20.28 10.13 -5.57
CA ALA A 495 -20.70 11.26 -4.74
C ALA A 495 -19.51 12.19 -4.52
N VAL A 496 -19.77 13.49 -4.45
CA VAL A 496 -18.76 14.52 -4.16
C VAL A 496 -19.21 15.24 -2.89
N LEU A 497 -18.34 15.27 -1.89
CA LEU A 497 -18.52 16.09 -0.70
C LEU A 497 -17.79 17.41 -0.97
N ASP A 498 -18.55 18.46 -1.30
CA ASP A 498 -18.00 19.79 -1.57
C ASP A 498 -17.63 20.50 -0.25
N ARG A 499 -16.38 20.96 -0.12
CA ARG A 499 -15.87 21.59 1.13
C ARG A 499 -16.30 23.04 1.32
N ARG A 500 -16.92 23.67 0.33
CA ARG A 500 -17.50 25.03 0.38
C ARG A 500 -18.98 24.95 0.77
N GLU A 501 -19.72 23.94 0.31
CA GLU A 501 -21.15 23.74 0.62
C GLU A 501 -21.40 23.08 1.98
N LEU A 502 -20.69 22.00 2.33
CA LEU A 502 -21.05 21.15 3.48
C LEU A 502 -20.39 21.62 4.78
N LYS A 503 -21.19 21.98 5.80
CA LYS A 503 -20.67 22.41 7.11
C LYS A 503 -20.50 21.24 8.08
N LEU A 504 -19.38 20.54 7.98
CA LEU A 504 -19.05 19.37 8.83
C LEU A 504 -18.28 19.78 10.10
N GLY A 505 -18.99 19.89 11.22
CA GLY A 505 -18.40 20.20 12.54
C GLY A 505 -17.35 19.19 13.02
N GLU A 506 -16.40 19.66 13.82
CA GLU A 506 -15.15 18.95 14.16
C GLU A 506 -15.35 17.53 14.72
N GLY A 507 -14.54 16.57 14.26
CA GLY A 507 -14.52 15.18 14.71
C GLY A 507 -14.54 14.16 13.58
N ARG A 508 -14.91 12.90 13.90
CA ARG A 508 -15.04 11.80 12.93
C ARG A 508 -16.46 11.70 12.37
N TRP A 509 -16.55 11.57 11.06
CA TRP A 509 -17.77 11.29 10.29
C TRP A 509 -17.68 9.92 9.61
N ASP A 510 -18.73 9.11 9.74
CA ASP A 510 -18.78 7.74 9.18
C ASP A 510 -19.68 7.70 7.94
N LEU A 511 -19.14 7.16 6.82
CA LEU A 511 -19.83 7.15 5.53
C LEU A 511 -20.73 5.91 5.37
N HIS A 512 -21.94 6.12 4.85
CA HIS A 512 -22.92 5.06 4.58
C HIS A 512 -23.66 5.31 3.27
N VAL A 513 -23.90 4.27 2.47
CA VAL A 513 -24.93 4.33 1.42
C VAL A 513 -26.29 4.02 2.04
N VAL A 514 -27.31 4.77 1.61
CA VAL A 514 -28.72 4.54 1.93
C VAL A 514 -29.48 4.27 0.64
N ARG A 515 -30.38 3.28 0.67
CA ARG A 515 -31.33 2.98 -0.39
C ARG A 515 -32.71 3.51 -0.03
N GLY A 516 -33.28 4.37 -0.86
CA GLY A 516 -34.54 5.07 -0.59
C GLY A 516 -35.79 4.19 -0.70
N GLU A 517 -35.72 3.07 -1.43
CA GLU A 517 -36.89 2.19 -1.63
C GLU A 517 -37.23 1.29 -0.43
N ASP A 518 -36.28 1.04 0.48
CA ASP A 518 -36.45 0.17 1.66
C ASP A 518 -35.69 0.64 2.91
N GLY A 519 -35.10 1.84 2.88
CA GLY A 519 -34.29 2.39 3.96
C GLY A 519 -32.98 1.65 4.22
N ALA A 520 -32.57 0.71 3.36
CA ALA A 520 -31.40 -0.12 3.63
C ALA A 520 -30.11 0.71 3.69
N ARG A 521 -29.59 0.89 4.91
CA ARG A 521 -28.35 1.63 5.21
C ARG A 521 -27.18 0.68 5.45
N ARG A 522 -26.02 0.91 4.84
CA ARG A 522 -24.77 0.16 5.08
C ARG A 522 -23.56 1.09 5.07
N ARG A 523 -22.61 0.88 5.99
CA ARG A 523 -21.33 1.60 5.99
C ARG A 523 -20.55 1.30 4.72
N VAL A 524 -19.79 2.29 4.26
CA VAL A 524 -18.87 2.16 3.12
C VAL A 524 -17.59 1.46 3.58
N VAL A 525 -17.17 0.41 2.87
CA VAL A 525 -15.86 -0.25 3.02
C VAL A 525 -14.90 0.40 2.04
N SER A 526 -13.76 0.88 2.52
CA SER A 526 -12.71 1.45 1.69
C SER A 526 -11.81 0.32 1.17
N HIS A 527 -11.55 0.26 -0.14
CA HIS A 527 -10.39 -0.48 -0.66
C HIS A 527 -9.21 0.45 -0.93
N LEU A 528 -9.49 1.69 -1.34
CA LEU A 528 -8.52 2.74 -1.63
C LEU A 528 -8.99 4.07 -1.02
N ALA A 529 -8.06 4.83 -0.43
CA ALA A 529 -8.31 6.17 0.11
C ALA A 529 -7.08 7.04 -0.17
N GLU A 530 -7.14 7.77 -1.28
CA GLU A 530 -6.08 8.65 -1.76
C GLU A 530 -6.21 10.05 -1.14
N GLY A 531 -5.10 10.61 -0.65
CA GLY A 531 -5.04 11.92 -0.02
C GLY A 531 -4.16 12.93 -0.76
N ARG A 532 -3.88 12.72 -2.05
CA ARG A 532 -2.94 13.53 -2.85
C ARG A 532 -3.33 15.00 -2.89
N GLY A 533 -4.60 15.29 -3.19
CA GLY A 533 -5.20 16.63 -3.17
C GLY A 533 -5.31 17.31 -1.79
N LEU A 534 -4.58 16.84 -0.77
CA LEU A 534 -4.41 17.52 0.52
C LEU A 534 -2.97 18.02 0.75
N VAL A 535 -1.99 17.58 -0.05
CA VAL A 535 -0.56 17.81 0.24
C VAL A 535 -0.14 19.25 -0.06
N GLU A 536 -0.56 19.78 -1.22
CA GLU A 536 -0.34 21.16 -1.66
C GLU A 536 -1.68 21.94 -1.69
N LEU A 537 -2.63 21.57 -0.82
CA LEU A 537 -3.94 22.22 -0.75
C LEU A 537 -3.88 23.44 0.18
N GLU A 538 -4.50 24.53 -0.25
CA GLU A 538 -4.63 25.74 0.59
C GLU A 538 -5.99 25.81 1.31
N PRO A 539 -6.06 26.45 2.50
CA PRO A 539 -7.31 26.81 3.16
C PRO A 539 -8.20 27.73 2.30
N LEU A 540 -9.50 27.74 2.58
CA LEU A 540 -10.44 28.61 1.87
C LEU A 540 -10.30 30.07 2.33
N THR A 541 -9.88 30.95 1.43
CA THR A 541 -9.78 32.40 1.64
C THR A 541 -11.14 33.02 1.98
N GLY A 542 -11.19 33.90 2.99
CA GLY A 542 -12.42 34.61 3.38
C GLY A 542 -13.53 33.76 3.99
N ALA A 543 -13.22 32.52 4.39
CA ALA A 543 -14.15 31.58 5.00
C ALA A 543 -13.64 31.09 6.38
N PRO A 544 -14.51 30.54 7.24
CA PRO A 544 -14.08 29.78 8.42
C PRO A 544 -13.11 28.66 8.01
N PHE A 545 -12.07 28.43 8.81
CA PHE A 545 -11.11 27.37 8.54
C PHE A 545 -11.81 26.00 8.53
N THR A 546 -11.80 25.35 7.37
CA THR A 546 -12.31 23.98 7.18
C THR A 546 -11.21 23.11 6.61
N TRP A 547 -11.08 21.90 7.19
CA TRP A 547 -10.11 20.92 6.73
C TRP A 547 -10.64 19.51 6.94
N TRP A 548 -10.52 18.64 5.94
CA TRP A 548 -10.99 17.26 6.03
C TRP A 548 -9.98 16.26 5.48
N VAL A 549 -9.82 15.12 6.16
CA VAL A 549 -8.91 14.04 5.75
C VAL A 549 -9.68 12.73 5.67
N PRO A 550 -9.83 12.11 4.49
CA PRO A 550 -10.48 10.81 4.34
C PRO A 550 -9.52 9.68 4.71
N TYR A 551 -10.02 8.64 5.38
CA TYR A 551 -9.16 7.53 5.81
C TYR A 551 -9.92 6.20 6.00
N PRO A 552 -9.24 5.05 5.83
CA PRO A 552 -9.78 3.77 6.24
C PRO A 552 -9.67 3.64 7.77
N THR A 553 -10.77 3.26 8.42
CA THR A 553 -10.76 2.84 9.82
C THR A 553 -10.13 1.46 9.98
N VAL A 554 -9.73 1.08 11.21
CA VAL A 554 -9.10 -0.22 11.50
C VAL A 554 -9.95 -1.41 11.00
N ASP A 555 -11.28 -1.28 11.01
CA ASP A 555 -12.21 -2.30 10.52
C ASP A 555 -12.47 -2.22 8.98
N GLY A 556 -11.66 -1.45 8.24
CA GLY A 556 -11.75 -1.29 6.78
C GLY A 556 -12.84 -0.34 6.27
N PHE A 557 -13.65 0.28 7.14
CA PHE A 557 -14.69 1.22 6.71
C PHE A 557 -14.12 2.62 6.43
N LEU A 558 -14.64 3.28 5.40
CA LEU A 558 -14.30 4.66 5.05
C LEU A 558 -14.88 5.63 6.10
N ALA A 559 -14.02 6.53 6.59
CA ALA A 559 -14.38 7.65 7.46
C ALA A 559 -13.72 8.94 6.98
N LEU A 560 -14.23 10.06 7.49
CA LEU A 560 -13.67 11.40 7.27
C LEU A 560 -13.36 12.00 8.64
N ARG A 561 -12.14 12.48 8.86
CA ARG A 561 -11.84 13.38 9.99
C ARG A 561 -12.05 14.79 9.47
N ALA A 562 -12.87 15.59 10.16
CA ALA A 562 -13.19 16.95 9.77
C ALA A 562 -12.86 17.94 10.91
N TRP A 563 -12.52 19.16 10.52
CA TRP A 563 -12.39 20.34 11.36
C TRP A 563 -13.15 21.50 10.71
N HIS A 564 -13.75 22.35 11.54
CA HIS A 564 -14.48 23.56 11.12
C HIS A 564 -14.40 24.56 12.28
N ARG A 565 -13.52 25.57 12.15
CA ARG A 565 -13.21 26.57 13.19
C ARG A 565 -13.45 27.98 12.63
N THR A 566 -13.97 28.91 13.43
CA THR A 566 -14.14 30.31 12.99
C THR A 566 -12.79 30.98 12.77
N ALA A 567 -11.87 30.81 13.71
CA ALA A 567 -10.47 31.17 13.61
C ALA A 567 -9.59 29.97 14.02
N HIS A 568 -8.38 29.88 13.46
CA HIS A 568 -7.42 28.83 13.77
C HIS A 568 -5.99 29.32 13.53
N ALA A 569 -5.07 28.97 14.45
CA ALA A 569 -3.63 29.14 14.29
C ALA A 569 -2.98 27.80 13.91
N GLU A 570 -2.50 27.68 12.66
CA GLU A 570 -1.76 26.52 12.16
C GLU A 570 -0.30 26.59 12.65
N ALA A 571 0.19 25.55 13.34
CA ALA A 571 1.55 25.43 13.84
C ALA A 571 2.48 24.91 12.73
N ARG A 572 3.05 25.83 11.95
CA ARG A 572 3.89 25.53 10.78
C ARG A 572 5.23 24.91 11.17
N ALA A 573 5.91 25.45 12.18
CA ALA A 573 7.13 24.86 12.72
C ALA A 573 7.16 24.87 14.25
N VAL A 574 7.81 23.87 14.84
CA VAL A 574 8.03 23.70 16.29
C VAL A 574 9.51 23.36 16.49
N ARG A 575 10.31 24.38 16.84
CA ARG A 575 11.77 24.28 16.99
C ARG A 575 12.17 24.27 18.45
N GLN A 576 13.15 23.44 18.79
CA GLN A 576 13.75 23.36 20.11
C GLN A 576 15.23 23.72 20.00
N ASP A 577 15.68 24.71 20.77
CA ASP A 577 17.11 24.95 21.02
C ASP A 577 17.49 24.45 22.44
N LYS A 578 18.65 24.86 22.98
CA LYS A 578 19.13 24.44 24.31
C LYS A 578 18.41 25.11 25.49
N THR A 579 17.60 26.13 25.21
CA THR A 579 17.05 27.11 26.17
C THR A 579 15.61 27.50 25.88
N THR A 580 15.12 27.38 24.63
CA THR A 580 13.78 27.78 24.24
C THR A 580 13.06 26.78 23.33
N LEU A 581 11.72 26.82 23.41
CA LEU A 581 10.80 26.26 22.43
C LEU A 581 10.22 27.41 21.59
N THR A 582 10.49 27.43 20.29
CA THR A 582 9.90 28.40 19.36
C THR A 582 8.84 27.74 18.49
N VAL A 583 7.68 28.40 18.33
CA VAL A 583 6.60 27.98 17.45
C VAL A 583 6.33 29.08 16.42
N GLU A 584 6.43 28.72 15.14
CA GLU A 584 6.01 29.55 14.01
C GLU A 584 4.62 29.10 13.56
N GLY A 585 3.72 30.04 13.27
CA GLY A 585 2.38 29.72 12.81
C GLY A 585 1.74 30.77 11.93
N THR A 586 0.59 30.43 11.36
CA THR A 586 -0.22 31.29 10.49
C THR A 586 -1.69 31.20 10.90
N LEU A 587 -2.38 32.35 10.88
CA LEU A 587 -3.81 32.46 11.16
C LEU A 587 -4.67 32.21 9.92
N HIS A 588 -5.82 31.57 10.15
CA HIS A 588 -6.84 31.32 9.14
C HIS A 588 -8.23 31.62 9.70
N GLY A 589 -9.09 32.23 8.88
CA GLY A 589 -10.42 32.71 9.26
C GLY A 589 -10.45 34.02 10.06
N THR A 590 -9.28 34.58 10.39
CA THR A 590 -9.07 35.87 11.03
C THR A 590 -7.63 36.35 10.76
N GLU A 591 -7.31 37.58 11.12
CA GLU A 591 -6.07 38.29 10.82
C GLU A 591 -5.63 39.15 12.02
N PHE A 592 -4.35 39.54 12.07
CA PHE A 592 -3.83 40.52 13.01
C PHE A 592 -4.13 41.94 12.52
N THR A 593 -4.71 42.76 13.41
CA THR A 593 -5.04 44.17 13.17
C THR A 593 -4.09 45.09 13.94
N ALA A 594 -4.14 46.40 13.65
CA ALA A 594 -3.36 47.40 14.40
C ALA A 594 -3.69 47.45 15.91
N ASP A 595 -4.90 47.02 16.32
CA ASP A 595 -5.33 46.93 17.72
C ASP A 595 -5.00 45.57 18.38
N SER A 596 -4.36 44.65 17.65
CA SER A 596 -3.99 43.35 18.17
C SER A 596 -2.78 43.44 19.11
N ASN A 597 -2.91 42.86 20.30
CA ASN A 597 -1.84 42.69 21.27
C ASN A 597 -1.77 41.19 21.63
N PRO A 598 -1.21 40.36 20.73
CA PRO A 598 -1.38 38.92 20.81
C PRO A 598 -0.49 38.27 21.87
N VAL A 599 -1.06 37.26 22.53
CA VAL A 599 -0.39 36.44 23.54
C VAL A 599 -0.69 34.96 23.32
N VAL A 600 0.28 34.10 23.57
CA VAL A 600 0.02 32.66 23.71
C VAL A 600 -0.17 32.33 25.18
N VAL A 601 -1.28 31.67 25.47
CA VAL A 601 -1.64 31.17 26.80
C VAL A 601 -1.57 29.64 26.78
N GLY A 602 -0.74 29.07 27.65
CA GLY A 602 -0.78 27.65 27.97
C GLY A 602 -1.74 27.42 29.13
N THR A 603 -2.85 26.73 28.87
CA THR A 603 -3.82 26.36 29.92
C THR A 603 -3.44 25.00 30.49
N PRO A 604 -3.14 24.89 31.80
CA PRO A 604 -2.79 23.61 32.40
C PRO A 604 -3.98 22.65 32.46
N ARG A 605 -3.69 21.34 32.42
CA ARG A 605 -4.68 20.26 32.60
C ARG A 605 -4.90 19.85 34.06
N VAL A 606 -4.18 20.47 34.98
CA VAL A 606 -4.27 20.24 36.43
C VAL A 606 -4.45 21.61 37.07
N ASP A 607 -5.49 21.78 37.88
CA ASP A 607 -5.90 23.10 38.41
C ASP A 607 -4.88 23.72 39.40
N THR A 608 -3.87 22.97 39.82
CA THR A 608 -2.80 23.40 40.74
C THR A 608 -1.58 24.01 40.05
N ALA A 609 -1.49 23.93 38.72
CA ALA A 609 -0.39 24.52 37.95
C ALA A 609 -0.74 25.95 37.50
N GLU A 610 0.28 26.78 37.27
CA GLU A 610 0.07 28.12 36.75
C GLU A 610 -0.16 28.12 35.24
N LYS A 611 -0.80 29.19 34.73
CA LYS A 611 -0.95 29.42 33.29
C LYS A 611 0.36 29.96 32.72
N LEU A 612 0.86 29.33 31.66
CA LEU A 612 1.94 29.90 30.86
C LEU A 612 1.39 31.08 30.05
N THR A 613 2.15 32.16 29.96
CA THR A 613 1.87 33.29 29.06
C THR A 613 3.16 33.73 28.37
N ALA A 614 3.09 33.96 27.06
CA ALA A 614 4.19 34.53 26.28
C ALA A 614 3.68 35.57 25.27
N GLU A 615 4.48 36.62 25.08
CA GLU A 615 4.29 37.63 24.04
C GLU A 615 4.50 37.01 22.66
N VAL A 616 3.81 37.57 21.65
CA VAL A 616 3.81 37.02 20.29
C VAL A 616 4.34 38.07 19.32
N THR A 617 5.38 37.70 18.57
CA THR A 617 5.88 38.50 17.46
C THR A 617 4.98 38.28 16.26
N VAL A 618 4.18 39.29 15.92
CA VAL A 618 3.48 39.35 14.62
C VAL A 618 4.52 39.57 13.52
N VAL A 619 4.42 38.80 12.43
CA VAL A 619 5.35 38.82 11.29
C VAL A 619 4.69 39.46 10.07
N ASP A 620 3.42 39.12 9.83
CA ASP A 620 2.54 39.74 8.84
C ASP A 620 1.08 39.69 9.34
N GLU A 621 0.11 40.09 8.53
CA GLU A 621 -1.34 40.09 8.84
C GLU A 621 -1.87 38.70 9.26
N SER A 622 -1.14 37.62 8.97
CA SER A 622 -1.50 36.24 9.29
C SER A 622 -0.44 35.47 10.08
N SER A 623 0.86 35.72 9.85
CA SER A 623 1.96 34.92 10.43
C SER A 623 2.44 35.46 11.77
N PHE A 624 2.80 34.55 12.67
CA PHE A 624 3.33 34.87 13.99
C PHE A 624 4.44 33.91 14.43
N THR A 625 5.26 34.38 15.36
CA THR A 625 6.24 33.57 16.09
C THR A 625 6.09 33.79 17.59
N VAL A 626 6.15 32.71 18.36
CA VAL A 626 6.25 32.76 19.84
C VAL A 626 7.46 31.96 20.30
N THR A 627 8.16 32.45 21.31
CA THR A 627 9.29 31.76 21.93
C THR A 627 9.03 31.61 23.43
N LEU A 628 9.10 30.37 23.91
CA LEU A 628 8.83 29.96 25.28
C LEU A 628 10.15 29.48 25.94
N PRO A 629 10.78 30.28 26.82
CA PRO A 629 11.93 29.86 27.60
C PRO A 629 11.62 28.66 28.51
N TYR A 630 12.49 27.65 28.53
CA TYR A 630 12.23 26.41 29.26
C TYR A 630 12.20 26.60 30.79
N ASP A 631 12.95 27.57 31.32
CA ASP A 631 12.94 27.95 32.73
C ASP A 631 11.56 28.46 33.16
N LYS A 632 10.92 29.32 32.37
CA LYS A 632 9.53 29.77 32.58
C LYS A 632 8.55 28.60 32.54
N ILE A 633 8.69 27.68 31.58
CA ILE A 633 7.83 26.48 31.48
C ILE A 633 7.96 25.60 32.75
N ARG A 634 9.19 25.43 33.28
CA ARG A 634 9.40 24.67 34.52
C ARG A 634 8.91 25.39 35.77
N ALA A 635 9.01 26.73 35.82
CA ALA A 635 8.61 27.52 36.98
C ALA A 635 7.10 27.41 37.27
N SER A 636 6.26 27.36 36.23
CA SER A 636 4.79 27.30 36.36
C SER A 636 4.20 25.90 36.71
N ARG A 637 5.03 24.90 37.01
CA ARG A 637 4.57 23.55 37.45
C ARG A 637 3.90 23.61 38.83
N SER A 638 2.96 22.69 39.09
CA SER A 638 2.49 22.46 40.47
C SER A 638 3.65 22.00 41.36
N VAL A 639 3.67 22.44 42.62
CA VAL A 639 4.66 21.97 43.60
C VAL A 639 4.33 20.51 43.98
N GLY A 640 5.14 19.56 43.49
CA GLY A 640 5.00 18.12 43.78
C GLY A 640 4.32 17.27 42.69
N ASP A 641 4.13 17.80 41.48
CA ASP A 641 3.36 17.16 40.39
C ASP A 641 4.01 15.90 39.77
N GLU A 642 3.20 14.88 39.43
CA GLU A 642 3.58 13.70 38.62
C GLU A 642 3.86 14.03 37.12
N GLY A 643 4.10 15.30 36.81
CA GLY A 643 4.23 15.83 35.45
C GLY A 643 3.05 16.72 35.07
N THR A 644 3.35 17.84 34.43
CA THR A 644 2.38 18.89 34.12
C THR A 644 2.23 19.04 32.60
N ILE A 645 1.01 19.33 32.12
CA ILE A 645 0.69 19.49 30.70
C ILE A 645 -0.09 20.79 30.51
N TRP A 646 0.29 21.58 29.51
CA TRP A 646 -0.44 22.77 29.07
C TRP A 646 -0.88 22.63 27.61
N ASP A 647 -2.16 22.88 27.33
CA ASP A 647 -2.66 23.05 25.96
C ASP A 647 -2.47 24.50 25.52
N LEU A 648 -1.88 24.72 24.34
CA LEU A 648 -1.51 26.06 23.86
C LEU A 648 -2.59 26.68 22.97
N ALA A 649 -2.94 27.93 23.26
CA ALA A 649 -3.81 28.75 22.42
C ALA A 649 -3.26 30.18 22.26
N LEU A 650 -3.45 30.75 21.08
CA LEU A 650 -3.23 32.16 20.79
C LEU A 650 -4.47 32.96 21.20
N ARG A 651 -4.29 34.19 21.70
CA ARG A 651 -5.33 35.22 21.75
C ARG A 651 -4.85 36.43 20.97
N LEU A 652 -5.73 37.11 20.23
CA LEU A 652 -5.38 38.31 19.46
C LEU A 652 -5.24 39.56 20.36
N THR A 653 -5.87 39.54 21.52
CA THR A 653 -5.73 40.49 22.63
C THR A 653 -5.69 39.70 23.94
N PRO A 654 -5.13 40.23 25.06
CA PRO A 654 -4.94 39.44 26.28
C PRO A 654 -6.23 38.83 26.85
N ASP A 655 -7.36 39.54 26.75
CA ASP A 655 -8.68 39.12 27.24
C ASP A 655 -9.51 38.37 26.18
N GLY A 656 -9.02 38.22 24.95
CA GLY A 656 -9.75 37.63 23.83
C GLY A 656 -10.00 36.12 23.93
N GLU A 657 -10.91 35.62 23.09
CA GLU A 657 -11.20 34.18 22.95
C GLU A 657 -9.95 33.39 22.50
N PRO A 658 -9.68 32.20 23.07
CA PRO A 658 -8.50 31.41 22.75
C PRO A 658 -8.65 30.67 21.41
N ILE A 659 -7.88 31.12 20.41
CA ILE A 659 -7.67 30.45 19.13
C ILE A 659 -6.71 29.28 19.34
N LYS A 660 -7.20 28.04 19.16
CA LYS A 660 -6.37 26.83 19.27
C LYS A 660 -5.19 26.85 18.29
N ILE A 661 -3.99 26.67 18.83
CA ILE A 661 -2.79 26.32 18.07
C ILE A 661 -2.85 24.82 17.80
N ALA A 662 -2.81 24.44 16.53
CA ALA A 662 -2.90 23.04 16.09
C ALA A 662 -2.16 22.85 14.77
N ARG A 663 -1.89 21.62 14.33
CA ARG A 663 -1.36 21.35 12.99
C ARG A 663 -2.35 20.49 12.20
N LEU A 664 -3.22 21.14 11.45
CA LEU A 664 -4.38 20.54 10.79
C LEU A 664 -4.18 20.40 9.27
N ILE A 665 -3.36 21.26 8.66
CA ILE A 665 -3.12 21.24 7.21
C ILE A 665 -2.37 19.96 6.80
N GLY A 666 -2.61 19.47 5.58
CA GLY A 666 -2.07 18.22 5.05
C GLY A 666 -2.98 17.00 5.28
N ASP A 667 -2.42 15.81 5.13
CA ASP A 667 -3.12 14.52 5.01
C ASP A 667 -3.03 13.61 6.25
N ILE A 668 -2.51 14.11 7.38
CA ILE A 668 -2.23 13.29 8.58
C ILE A 668 -3.37 13.39 9.62
N VAL A 669 -4.07 12.27 9.85
CA VAL A 669 -5.24 12.18 10.74
C VAL A 669 -4.92 12.22 12.25
N ASP A 670 -3.73 11.75 12.65
CA ASP A 670 -3.35 11.52 14.05
C ASP A 670 -1.86 11.86 14.28
N ARG A 671 -1.57 13.16 14.40
CA ARG A 671 -0.20 13.68 14.48
C ARG A 671 0.58 13.26 15.73
N ASN A 672 -0.11 12.86 16.79
CA ASN A 672 0.45 12.36 18.05
C ASN A 672 1.37 11.13 17.89
N LYS A 673 1.40 10.50 16.70
CA LYS A 673 2.25 9.34 16.39
C LYS A 673 3.32 9.59 15.31
N THR A 674 3.25 10.71 14.61
CA THR A 674 4.11 11.07 13.47
C THR A 674 5.02 12.25 13.79
N ASP A 675 4.42 13.32 14.33
CA ASP A 675 5.03 14.61 14.64
C ASP A 675 5.62 14.52 16.05
N LEU A 676 6.67 13.71 16.17
CA LEU A 676 7.34 13.37 17.42
C LEU A 676 8.57 14.26 17.63
N TYR A 677 8.65 14.84 18.83
CA TYR A 677 9.75 15.70 19.27
C TYR A 677 10.47 15.08 20.50
N PRO A 678 11.78 15.33 20.67
CA PRO A 678 12.53 14.95 21.86
C PRO A 678 12.13 15.79 23.08
N THR A 679 12.40 15.26 24.27
CA THR A 679 12.41 16.07 25.50
C THR A 679 13.72 16.84 25.55
N VAL A 680 13.67 18.17 25.67
CA VAL A 680 14.84 19.05 25.77
C VAL A 680 14.68 19.93 27.01
N ASP A 681 15.71 19.97 27.87
CA ASP A 681 15.69 20.67 29.17
C ASP A 681 14.47 20.29 30.04
N GLY A 682 14.06 19.01 29.98
CA GLY A 682 12.87 18.47 30.64
C GLY A 682 11.53 18.79 29.96
N VAL A 683 11.50 19.67 28.96
CA VAL A 683 10.30 20.12 28.24
C VAL A 683 10.08 19.30 26.97
N LYS A 684 8.83 18.90 26.70
CA LYS A 684 8.46 18.19 25.47
C LYS A 684 7.22 18.80 24.80
N PRO A 685 7.34 19.38 23.59
CA PRO A 685 6.17 19.69 22.76
C PRO A 685 5.60 18.42 22.12
N TYR A 686 4.29 18.36 21.92
CA TYR A 686 3.63 17.29 21.17
C TYR A 686 2.24 17.70 20.67
N PHE A 687 1.78 17.07 19.59
CA PHE A 687 0.40 17.23 19.13
C PHE A 687 -0.51 16.17 19.76
N THR A 688 -1.70 16.59 20.18
CA THR A 688 -2.73 15.72 20.76
C THR A 688 -3.42 14.84 19.71
N VAL A 689 -4.32 13.93 20.15
CA VAL A 689 -5.19 13.13 19.25
C VAL A 689 -6.25 13.95 18.48
N ASN A 690 -6.27 15.28 18.66
CA ASN A 690 -7.03 16.22 17.84
C ASN A 690 -6.14 17.10 16.96
N SER A 691 -4.82 16.85 16.98
CA SER A 691 -3.74 17.65 16.40
C SER A 691 -3.60 19.07 16.98
N ASP A 692 -4.25 19.37 18.11
CA ASP A 692 -3.99 20.59 18.90
C ASP A 692 -2.63 20.47 19.61
N LEU A 693 -1.86 21.56 19.69
CA LEU A 693 -0.51 21.61 20.25
C LEU A 693 -0.52 21.72 21.77
N ALA A 694 0.27 20.87 22.43
CA ALA A 694 0.48 20.89 23.87
C ALA A 694 1.97 20.81 24.21
N VAL A 695 2.31 21.23 25.42
CA VAL A 695 3.66 21.09 26.00
C VAL A 695 3.52 20.35 27.32
N SER A 696 4.44 19.42 27.58
CA SER A 696 4.54 18.74 28.87
C SER A 696 5.92 18.88 29.49
N VAL A 697 5.95 18.86 30.82
CA VAL A 697 7.16 18.59 31.61
C VAL A 697 6.87 17.32 32.42
N PRO A 698 7.47 16.16 32.11
CA PRO A 698 7.21 14.90 32.79
C PRO A 698 7.54 14.92 34.29
N ALA A 699 7.12 13.86 35.00
CA ALA A 699 7.77 13.47 36.26
C ALA A 699 9.28 13.33 36.07
N SER A 700 10.04 13.70 37.11
CA SER A 700 11.49 13.57 37.22
C SER A 700 11.89 12.18 37.69
#